data_AF-A0A672JEA1-F1
#
_entry.id   AF-A0A672JEA1-F1
#
_cell.length_a   1.000
_cell.length_b   1.000
_cell.length_c   1.000
_cell.angle_alpha   90.00
_cell.angle_beta   90.00
_cell.angle_gamma   90.00
#
_symmetry.space_group_name_H-M   'P 1'
#
loop_
_entity.id
_entity.type
_entity.pdbx_description
1 polymer ?
#
loop_
_entity_poly.entity_id
_entity_poly.type
_entity_poly.pdbx_seq_one_letter_code
_entity_poly.pdbx_strand_id
1 'polypeptide(L)'
;MLLKTTRQNTATMQLPATLLLLALLCFQCSSVPVSRPTNWLRECRASTNFSITALGVLPGGGWDNLRNMDMGRVMNLSYFQCQTTEDGYYLIPDEVFVIPQKETGVETSSEVITSFLDQRSSTSSSINVEVSFYHVLNGKFSTEHTRMKTHQVKDSSSTTRVQVRNFIYTVKAYPDFTLDVRFAQQAKEIADAVENNQTKYADYLSEKLVVDFGTHVITSVDAGALLMEEDYLTASYVSDSLSQSSTIKAQAGLNFFDKVKFDISSQNTQQSSSLQTYQSNIQYSLIQSHGGGTPFYPGITLQKWQESTRNNLVAIDRSGLPLHYFINTNTFPDLPQPTVRKVSLTVSQAIERYYKINTRPGCVDIMSQNFNFQANVDDHSCEGPAANLSFGGVYQQCSKISANAGPLCDSLAQKNPDTGDFSCRPPYFPTLLRSEVTQQSYSAYECVEHSYSCGFLWLKTCYRKRCSDQNHVRSARIETYWCSVNGTAPEKSGYLFGGIYSPSAANPVTNSKSCPPNFISSKFLSDGQIICVSNDFEMGTRYSVPFGGLFSCQASNPLAKFQRRCPPQFSQHLAAVSDGCEILYCVKSGLFTGGQLLPVRLPPFTKSPIMSLSPTNTVVVMTEGDMNWVRVGKTKAWKLAKPEEIKQMLLEINPDVNEMTAGEKTGVAFGVMGLMLLVVVVAVFLVKRRRRVSGLGTTIDYEEISGENERLTVTEEA
;
A
#
# COMPACT_ATOMS: atom_id res chain seq x y z
N MET A 1 3.49 41.72 -55.98
CA MET A 1 3.67 42.73 -57.05
C MET A 1 2.95 43.98 -56.58
N LEU A 2 3.72 45.05 -56.33
CA LEU A 2 3.35 46.48 -56.20
C LEU A 2 2.17 46.88 -55.27
N LEU A 3 2.42 47.58 -54.15
CA LEU A 3 2.58 49.05 -54.04
C LEU A 3 1.26 49.79 -54.32
N LYS A 4 0.82 50.84 -53.62
CA LYS A 4 1.33 51.68 -52.52
C LYS A 4 0.18 52.68 -52.24
N THR A 5 -0.01 53.09 -50.99
CA THR A 5 -0.21 54.48 -50.48
C THR A 5 -1.05 55.48 -51.32
N THR A 6 -1.94 56.34 -50.79
CA THR A 6 -1.80 57.23 -49.63
C THR A 6 -3.04 58.14 -49.48
N ARG A 7 -3.32 58.58 -48.23
CA ARG A 7 -3.80 59.93 -47.78
C ARG A 7 -5.24 60.37 -48.16
N GLN A 8 -6.05 61.01 -47.31
CA GLN A 8 -5.86 62.23 -46.49
C GLN A 8 -7.00 62.29 -45.43
N ASN A 9 -6.72 62.53 -44.14
CA ASN A 9 -6.90 63.80 -43.39
C ASN A 9 -8.06 63.78 -42.38
N THR A 10 -7.68 63.52 -41.12
CA THR A 10 -7.93 64.32 -39.91
C THR A 10 -9.18 65.21 -39.82
N ALA A 11 -10.03 64.90 -38.83
CA ALA A 11 -10.64 65.91 -37.96
C ALA A 11 -10.59 65.41 -36.51
N THR A 12 -9.83 66.15 -35.71
CA THR A 12 -9.56 65.97 -34.29
C THR A 12 -10.73 66.44 -33.44
N MET A 13 -11.22 65.59 -32.53
CA MET A 13 -12.01 66.03 -31.37
C MET A 13 -11.32 65.50 -30.12
N GLN A 14 -10.72 66.42 -29.38
CA GLN A 14 -9.96 66.16 -28.15
C GLN A 14 -10.91 65.78 -27.02
N LEU A 15 -10.78 64.56 -26.50
CA LEU A 15 -11.19 64.21 -25.14
C LEU A 15 -9.94 64.03 -24.26
N PRO A 16 -10.00 64.40 -22.97
CA PRO A 16 -8.83 64.61 -22.13
C PRO A 16 -8.09 63.30 -21.82
N ALA A 17 -6.77 63.37 -21.90
CA ALA A 17 -5.80 62.29 -21.71
C ALA A 17 -5.83 61.58 -20.33
N THR A 18 -6.73 61.98 -19.42
CA THR A 18 -6.85 61.43 -18.07
C THR A 18 -7.65 60.13 -18.00
N LEU A 19 -8.51 59.84 -18.98
CA LEU A 19 -9.27 58.57 -19.03
C LEU A 19 -8.53 57.43 -19.74
N LEU A 20 -7.59 57.75 -20.65
CA LEU A 20 -6.77 56.73 -21.32
C LEU A 20 -5.65 56.20 -20.40
N LEU A 21 -5.14 57.02 -19.46
CA LEU A 21 -4.13 56.59 -18.50
C LEU A 21 -4.68 55.61 -17.46
N LEU A 22 -5.96 55.75 -17.04
CA LEU A 22 -6.59 54.76 -16.15
C LEU A 22 -6.90 53.44 -16.86
N ALA A 23 -7.23 53.47 -18.16
CA ALA A 23 -7.48 52.26 -18.95
C ALA A 23 -6.19 51.49 -19.29
N LEU A 24 -5.06 52.19 -19.46
CA LEU A 24 -3.74 51.59 -19.70
C LEU A 24 -3.07 51.05 -18.42
N LEU A 25 -3.46 51.52 -17.23
CA LEU A 25 -3.01 50.96 -15.95
C LEU A 25 -3.76 49.66 -15.56
N CYS A 26 -4.92 49.37 -16.17
CA CYS A 26 -5.69 48.14 -15.92
C CYS A 26 -5.39 46.98 -16.89
N PHE A 27 -4.50 47.18 -17.89
CA PHE A 27 -4.11 46.14 -18.86
C PHE A 27 -2.61 45.78 -18.81
N GLN A 28 -1.92 46.10 -17.72
CA GLN A 28 -0.78 45.28 -17.34
C GLN A 28 -1.31 44.06 -16.61
N CYS A 29 -1.63 43.00 -17.38
CA CYS A 29 -1.42 41.66 -16.87
C CYS A 29 0.06 41.58 -16.49
N SER A 30 0.39 41.94 -15.25
CA SER A 30 1.53 41.36 -14.60
C SER A 30 1.27 39.86 -14.70
N SER A 31 2.04 39.17 -15.54
CA SER A 31 2.33 37.78 -15.26
C SER A 31 2.80 37.81 -13.82
N VAL A 32 1.94 37.39 -12.88
CA VAL A 32 2.37 37.08 -11.53
C VAL A 32 3.60 36.21 -11.78
N PRO A 33 4.81 36.65 -11.40
CA PRO A 33 5.93 35.76 -11.51
C PRO A 33 5.51 34.59 -10.64
N VAL A 34 5.29 33.44 -11.25
CA VAL A 34 5.21 32.19 -10.51
C VAL A 34 6.52 32.19 -9.74
N SER A 35 6.45 32.55 -8.46
CA SER A 35 7.59 32.51 -7.56
C SER A 35 7.96 31.04 -7.50
N ARG A 36 8.89 30.66 -8.37
CA ARG A 36 9.49 29.34 -8.31
C ARG A 36 10.21 29.34 -6.98
N PRO A 37 9.93 28.38 -6.09
CA PRO A 37 10.55 28.36 -4.77
C PRO A 37 12.06 28.49 -4.96
N THR A 38 12.64 29.40 -4.19
CA THR A 38 14.07 29.69 -4.20
C THR A 38 14.84 28.38 -4.09
N ASN A 39 15.68 28.07 -5.08
CA ASN A 39 16.50 26.87 -5.02
C ASN A 39 17.69 27.16 -4.10
N TRP A 40 17.48 26.99 -2.81
CA TRP A 40 18.46 27.26 -1.77
C TRP A 40 19.80 26.56 -2.00
N LEU A 41 19.79 25.35 -2.55
CA LEU A 41 21.04 24.67 -2.91
C LEU A 41 21.85 25.46 -3.96
N ARG A 42 21.17 26.07 -4.93
CA ARG A 42 21.83 26.94 -5.93
C ARG A 42 22.35 28.23 -5.29
N GLU A 43 21.62 28.80 -4.33
CA GLU A 43 22.06 29.98 -3.61
C GLU A 43 23.28 29.68 -2.74
N CYS A 44 23.27 28.56 -2.01
CA CYS A 44 24.43 28.11 -1.24
C CYS A 44 25.66 27.96 -2.13
N ARG A 45 25.52 27.29 -3.29
CA ARG A 45 26.61 27.17 -4.27
C ARG A 45 27.11 28.50 -4.82
N ALA A 46 26.23 29.50 -4.96
CA ALA A 46 26.61 30.83 -5.42
C ALA A 46 27.28 31.66 -4.32
N SER A 47 26.93 31.42 -3.05
CA SER A 47 27.47 32.12 -1.88
C SER A 47 28.83 31.59 -1.43
N THR A 48 29.08 30.29 -1.60
CA THR A 48 30.39 29.69 -1.33
C THR A 48 31.33 30.02 -2.50
N ASN A 49 32.38 30.81 -2.26
CA ASN A 49 33.42 31.11 -3.26
C ASN A 49 34.13 29.87 -3.85
N PHE A 50 33.92 28.70 -3.23
CA PHE A 50 34.38 27.40 -3.70
C PHE A 50 33.25 26.69 -4.45
N SER A 51 33.57 26.04 -5.57
CA SER A 51 32.64 25.18 -6.32
C SER A 51 32.34 23.88 -5.57
N ILE A 52 31.81 23.98 -4.35
CA ILE A 52 31.51 22.85 -3.47
C ILE A 52 30.32 22.09 -4.04
N THR A 53 30.49 20.78 -4.19
CA THR A 53 29.43 19.88 -4.67
C THR A 53 28.47 19.53 -3.53
N ALA A 54 27.20 19.28 -3.86
CA ALA A 54 26.28 18.72 -2.87
C ALA A 54 26.58 17.24 -2.68
N LEU A 55 26.49 16.74 -1.45
CA LEU A 55 26.58 15.32 -1.20
C LEU A 55 25.39 14.61 -1.86
N GLY A 56 25.67 13.72 -2.82
CA GLY A 56 24.62 13.01 -3.57
C GLY A 56 24.00 11.82 -2.81
N VAL A 57 24.62 11.40 -1.70
CA VAL A 57 24.22 10.22 -0.92
C VAL A 57 23.57 10.70 0.36
N LEU A 58 22.23 10.68 0.40
CA LEU A 58 21.44 11.26 1.48
C LEU A 58 20.44 10.25 2.07
N PRO A 59 20.21 10.25 3.39
CA PRO A 59 19.14 9.51 4.03
C PRO A 59 17.78 10.21 3.83
N GLY A 60 16.72 9.65 4.40
CA GLY A 60 15.36 10.19 4.39
C GLY A 60 14.51 9.77 3.19
N GLY A 61 15.07 8.97 2.29
CA GLY A 61 14.35 8.29 1.22
C GLY A 61 13.57 7.08 1.75
N GLY A 62 12.41 6.82 1.15
CA GLY A 62 11.71 5.56 1.31
C GLY A 62 12.47 4.40 0.65
N TRP A 63 12.23 3.17 1.11
CA TRP A 63 12.95 1.98 0.67
C TRP A 63 12.05 0.74 0.59
N ASP A 64 12.08 0.06 -0.54
CA ASP A 64 11.49 -1.27 -0.68
C ASP A 64 12.52 -2.35 -0.34
N ASN A 65 12.35 -2.96 0.82
CA ASN A 65 13.28 -3.97 1.33
C ASN A 65 13.14 -5.33 0.64
N LEU A 66 12.05 -5.61 -0.10
CA LEU A 66 11.96 -6.87 -0.86
C LEU A 66 12.82 -6.80 -2.12
N ARG A 67 12.79 -5.64 -2.78
CA ARG A 67 13.51 -5.39 -4.06
C ARG A 67 14.90 -4.79 -3.89
N ASN A 68 15.25 -4.28 -2.71
CA ASN A 68 16.40 -3.40 -2.48
C ASN A 68 16.40 -2.19 -3.42
N MET A 69 15.33 -1.39 -3.38
CA MET A 69 15.17 -0.23 -4.26
C MET A 69 14.76 1.03 -3.50
N ASP A 70 15.40 2.16 -3.85
CA ASP A 70 15.05 3.50 -3.36
C ASP A 70 13.68 3.94 -3.91
N MET A 71 12.83 4.49 -3.04
CA MET A 71 11.45 4.92 -3.31
C MET A 71 11.31 6.45 -3.14
N GLY A 72 10.08 6.95 -3.04
CA GLY A 72 9.80 8.37 -2.81
C GLY A 72 10.44 8.92 -1.53
N ARG A 73 10.69 10.23 -1.49
CA ARG A 73 11.28 10.90 -0.30
C ARG A 73 10.26 11.02 0.82
N VAL A 74 10.66 10.65 2.03
CA VAL A 74 9.84 10.75 3.25
C VAL A 74 10.27 11.93 4.11
N MET A 75 11.57 12.22 4.14
CA MET A 75 12.16 13.39 4.80
C MET A 75 12.21 14.60 3.86
N ASN A 76 11.99 15.78 4.42
CA ASN A 76 12.20 17.04 3.74
C ASN A 76 13.71 17.38 3.71
N LEU A 77 14.22 17.77 2.54
CA LEU A 77 15.63 18.12 2.36
C LEU A 77 15.75 19.61 2.07
N SER A 78 16.09 20.40 3.09
CA SER A 78 16.34 21.83 2.98
C SER A 78 17.84 22.16 3.06
N TYR A 79 18.22 23.31 2.50
CA TYR A 79 19.59 23.81 2.45
C TYR A 79 19.64 25.30 2.86
N PHE A 80 18.81 25.72 3.81
CA PHE A 80 18.72 27.13 4.20
C PHE A 80 19.98 27.62 4.91
N GLN A 81 20.70 26.74 5.59
CA GLN A 81 21.87 27.08 6.41
C GLN A 81 23.19 26.91 5.66
N CYS A 82 23.15 26.43 4.40
CA CYS A 82 24.32 26.15 3.58
C CYS A 82 25.40 25.33 4.31
N GLN A 83 24.98 24.38 5.13
CA GLN A 83 25.88 23.55 5.92
C GLN A 83 26.82 22.75 5.01
N THR A 84 28.04 22.54 5.49
CA THR A 84 29.00 21.65 4.86
C THR A 84 29.38 20.51 5.80
N THR A 85 29.91 19.46 5.22
CA THR A 85 30.77 18.50 5.92
C THR A 85 31.90 19.21 6.67
N GLU A 86 32.37 18.62 7.77
CA GLU A 86 33.43 19.21 8.61
C GLU A 86 34.75 19.41 7.85
N ASP A 87 35.02 18.58 6.86
CA ASP A 87 36.20 18.68 5.98
C ASP A 87 36.00 19.65 4.80
N GLY A 88 34.81 20.23 4.65
CA GLY A 88 34.48 21.25 3.67
C GLY A 88 34.34 20.77 2.23
N TYR A 89 34.29 19.45 1.97
CA TYR A 89 34.20 18.93 0.60
C TYR A 89 32.79 18.96 0.00
N TYR A 90 31.77 18.90 0.85
CA TYR A 90 30.39 18.75 0.42
C TYR A 90 29.42 19.66 1.17
N LEU A 91 28.45 20.21 0.43
CA LEU A 91 27.22 20.80 0.99
C LEU A 91 26.27 19.68 1.42
N ILE A 92 25.66 19.83 2.60
CA ILE A 92 24.73 18.87 3.20
C ILE A 92 23.40 19.57 3.58
N PRO A 93 22.28 18.83 3.60
CA PRO A 93 21.01 19.36 4.08
C PRO A 93 21.03 19.77 5.55
N ASP A 94 20.14 20.69 5.94
CA ASP A 94 20.10 21.26 7.29
C ASP A 94 19.80 20.21 8.39
N GLU A 95 18.98 19.21 8.06
CA GLU A 95 18.55 18.14 8.98
C GLU A 95 19.37 16.84 8.81
N VAL A 96 20.59 16.96 8.31
CA VAL A 96 21.52 15.84 8.10
C VAL A 96 22.85 16.14 8.76
N PHE A 97 23.46 15.14 9.39
CA PHE A 97 24.84 15.22 9.87
C PHE A 97 25.69 14.10 9.27
N VAL A 98 26.99 14.36 9.15
CA VAL A 98 27.95 13.46 8.51
C VAL A 98 29.04 13.11 9.50
N ILE A 99 29.33 11.81 9.59
CA ILE A 99 30.45 11.27 10.37
C ILE A 99 31.55 10.87 9.37
N PRO A 100 32.73 11.55 9.37
CA PRO A 100 33.83 11.17 8.50
C PRO A 100 34.48 9.87 8.99
N GLN A 101 34.35 8.84 8.18
CA GLN A 101 34.99 7.55 8.39
C GLN A 101 36.37 7.67 7.75
N LYS A 102 37.35 8.14 8.52
CA LYS A 102 38.74 8.36 8.06
C LYS A 102 39.50 7.05 7.85
N GLU A 103 38.82 6.00 7.41
CA GLU A 103 39.40 4.71 7.09
C GLU A 103 39.93 4.77 5.66
N THR A 104 41.23 5.04 5.50
CA THR A 104 41.88 5.07 4.18
C THR A 104 42.21 3.66 3.65
N GLY A 105 41.55 2.63 4.18
CA GLY A 105 41.78 1.23 3.85
C GLY A 105 40.82 0.73 2.78
N VAL A 106 41.33 -0.10 1.87
CA VAL A 106 40.47 -0.93 1.02
C VAL A 106 40.22 -2.22 1.78
N GLU A 107 38.97 -2.43 2.19
CA GLU A 107 38.57 -3.75 2.66
C GLU A 107 38.48 -4.67 1.44
N THR A 108 39.40 -5.62 1.36
CA THR A 108 39.34 -6.71 0.39
C THR A 108 38.85 -7.96 1.09
N SER A 109 37.72 -8.49 0.66
CA SER A 109 37.20 -9.75 1.17
C SER A 109 36.86 -10.68 0.03
N SER A 110 37.13 -11.97 0.21
CA SER A 110 36.64 -13.03 -0.67
C SER A 110 35.80 -14.03 0.11
N GLU A 111 34.62 -14.35 -0.43
CA GLU A 111 33.67 -15.28 0.16
C GLU A 111 33.18 -16.32 -0.85
N VAL A 112 32.73 -17.47 -0.33
CA VAL A 112 32.09 -18.53 -1.10
C VAL A 112 30.66 -18.64 -0.59
N ILE A 113 29.69 -18.48 -1.47
CA ILE A 113 28.26 -18.54 -1.22
C ILE A 113 27.74 -19.79 -1.94
N THR A 114 27.55 -20.86 -1.18
CA THR A 114 27.09 -22.16 -1.70
C THR A 114 25.58 -22.22 -1.87
N SER A 115 24.83 -21.34 -1.21
CA SER A 115 23.37 -21.28 -1.27
C SER A 115 22.87 -19.86 -1.44
N PHE A 116 21.92 -19.66 -2.34
CA PHE A 116 21.22 -18.39 -2.55
C PHE A 116 20.45 -17.93 -1.31
N LEU A 117 20.14 -18.83 -0.37
CA LEU A 117 19.49 -18.49 0.90
C LEU A 117 20.40 -17.63 1.79
N ASP A 118 21.70 -17.90 1.77
CA ASP A 118 22.72 -17.25 2.61
C ASP A 118 23.25 -15.95 2.01
N GLN A 119 22.78 -15.57 0.82
CA GLN A 119 23.21 -14.37 0.14
C GLN A 119 22.92 -13.11 0.98
N ARG A 120 23.96 -12.31 1.18
CA ARG A 120 23.90 -10.96 1.74
C ARG A 120 24.07 -9.95 0.62
N SER A 121 23.26 -8.88 0.66
CA SER A 121 23.37 -7.83 -0.35
C SER A 121 24.62 -7.00 -0.15
N SER A 122 25.30 -6.67 -1.24
CA SER A 122 26.55 -5.90 -1.17
C SER A 122 26.36 -4.41 -0.84
N THR A 123 25.16 -3.85 -1.06
CA THR A 123 24.86 -2.40 -0.91
C THR A 123 23.75 -2.07 0.10
N SER A 124 23.12 -3.07 0.70
CA SER A 124 22.02 -2.89 1.65
C SER A 124 21.95 -4.06 2.64
N SER A 125 23.10 -4.47 3.16
CA SER A 125 23.20 -5.59 4.09
C SER A 125 22.51 -5.26 5.40
N SER A 126 22.79 -4.07 5.96
CA SER A 126 22.34 -3.69 7.30
C SER A 126 20.81 -3.57 7.41
N ILE A 127 20.16 -2.87 6.47
CA ILE A 127 18.69 -2.75 6.43
C ILE A 127 17.96 -4.07 6.15
N ASN A 128 18.64 -5.05 5.54
CA ASN A 128 18.06 -6.37 5.27
C ASN A 128 18.12 -7.31 6.47
N VAL A 129 19.13 -7.18 7.33
CA VAL A 129 19.26 -7.99 8.56
C VAL A 129 18.52 -7.40 9.75
N GLU A 130 18.14 -6.12 9.69
CA GLU A 130 17.35 -5.46 10.72
C GLU A 130 16.02 -6.20 10.93
N VAL A 131 15.71 -6.52 12.19
CA VAL A 131 14.51 -7.28 12.56
C VAL A 131 13.30 -6.38 12.36
N SER A 132 12.58 -6.59 11.26
CA SER A 132 11.32 -5.89 10.96
C SER A 132 10.17 -6.87 10.79
N PHE A 133 9.58 -6.91 9.59
CA PHE A 133 8.47 -7.79 9.23
C PHE A 133 8.96 -9.23 9.09
N TYR A 134 8.87 -9.82 7.89
CA TYR A 134 9.40 -11.15 7.65
C TYR A 134 10.81 -11.08 7.06
N HIS A 135 11.81 -10.90 7.94
CA HIS A 135 13.21 -10.58 7.55
C HIS A 135 13.84 -11.58 6.56
N VAL A 136 13.41 -12.85 6.57
CA VAL A 136 13.88 -13.89 5.63
C VAL A 136 13.61 -13.52 4.16
N LEU A 137 12.60 -12.69 3.89
CA LEU A 137 12.24 -12.21 2.55
C LEU A 137 13.04 -10.99 2.08
N ASN A 138 13.74 -10.30 2.98
CA ASN A 138 14.45 -9.07 2.65
C ASN A 138 15.49 -9.34 1.54
N GLY A 139 15.49 -8.49 0.52
CA GLY A 139 16.35 -8.57 -0.66
C GLY A 139 16.08 -9.75 -1.62
N LYS A 140 15.13 -10.65 -1.33
CA LYS A 140 14.90 -11.87 -2.15
C LYS A 140 14.26 -11.60 -3.52
N PHE A 141 13.84 -10.38 -3.79
CA PHE A 141 13.38 -9.92 -5.11
C PHE A 141 14.35 -8.92 -5.76
N SER A 142 15.52 -8.71 -5.17
CA SER A 142 16.56 -7.87 -5.76
C SER A 142 17.14 -8.50 -7.04
N THR A 143 17.72 -7.66 -7.90
CA THR A 143 18.40 -8.10 -9.12
C THR A 143 19.59 -9.00 -8.79
N GLU A 144 20.34 -8.65 -7.75
CA GLU A 144 21.48 -9.42 -7.20
C GLU A 144 21.04 -10.84 -6.81
N HIS A 145 19.99 -10.96 -5.99
CA HIS A 145 19.47 -12.25 -5.55
C HIS A 145 18.89 -13.08 -6.71
N THR A 146 18.09 -12.45 -7.57
CA THR A 146 17.45 -13.12 -8.72
C THR A 146 18.48 -13.68 -9.68
N ARG A 147 19.56 -12.93 -9.95
CA ARG A 147 20.70 -13.37 -10.76
C ARG A 147 21.39 -14.56 -10.09
N MET A 148 21.76 -14.42 -8.81
CA MET A 148 22.49 -15.46 -8.09
C MET A 148 21.71 -16.78 -8.08
N LYS A 149 20.44 -16.74 -7.66
CA LYS A 149 19.57 -17.91 -7.61
C LYS A 149 19.39 -18.57 -8.98
N THR A 150 19.29 -17.76 -10.04
CA THR A 150 19.14 -18.29 -11.41
C THR A 150 20.36 -19.08 -11.83
N HIS A 151 21.57 -18.54 -11.66
CA HIS A 151 22.81 -19.22 -12.06
C HIS A 151 23.14 -20.42 -11.16
N GLN A 152 22.93 -20.32 -9.84
CA GLN A 152 23.18 -21.44 -8.93
C GLN A 152 22.31 -22.66 -9.26
N VAL A 153 21.04 -22.43 -9.59
CA VAL A 153 20.10 -23.51 -9.92
C VAL A 153 20.28 -24.01 -11.36
N LYS A 154 20.30 -23.11 -12.36
CA LYS A 154 20.28 -23.52 -13.78
C LYS A 154 21.62 -24.07 -14.25
N ASP A 155 22.70 -23.48 -13.79
CA ASP A 155 24.05 -23.85 -14.24
C ASP A 155 24.72 -24.82 -13.26
N SER A 156 24.03 -25.18 -12.16
CA SER A 156 24.57 -25.99 -11.07
C SER A 156 25.89 -25.41 -10.56
N SER A 157 25.82 -24.17 -10.07
CA SER A 157 26.98 -23.38 -9.67
C SER A 157 26.94 -22.97 -8.19
N SER A 158 28.10 -22.63 -7.65
CA SER A 158 28.29 -21.92 -6.39
C SER A 158 28.94 -20.57 -6.69
N THR A 159 28.65 -19.54 -5.91
CA THR A 159 29.12 -18.19 -6.20
C THR A 159 30.31 -17.85 -5.32
N THR A 160 31.37 -17.29 -5.91
CA THR A 160 32.44 -16.61 -5.18
C THR A 160 32.32 -15.13 -5.41
N ARG A 161 32.47 -14.35 -4.34
CA ARG A 161 32.44 -12.89 -4.40
C ARG A 161 33.73 -12.33 -3.86
N VAL A 162 34.34 -11.43 -4.63
CA VAL A 162 35.46 -10.59 -4.20
C VAL A 162 34.99 -9.14 -4.22
N GLN A 163 35.30 -8.38 -3.19
CA GLN A 163 34.95 -6.97 -3.14
C GLN A 163 36.09 -6.11 -2.61
N VAL A 164 36.14 -4.88 -3.10
CA VAL A 164 37.00 -3.77 -2.70
C VAL A 164 36.06 -2.65 -2.28
N ARG A 165 36.02 -2.36 -0.98
CA ARG A 165 35.15 -1.32 -0.41
C ARG A 165 35.98 -0.09 -0.03
N ASN A 166 35.51 1.09 -0.41
CA ASN A 166 36.04 2.38 0.02
C ASN A 166 34.93 3.14 0.75
N PHE A 167 35.00 3.19 2.08
CA PHE A 167 34.00 3.76 2.96
C PHE A 167 34.47 5.11 3.49
N ILE A 168 33.77 6.19 3.15
CA ILE A 168 34.26 7.56 3.39
C ILE A 168 33.43 8.28 4.45
N TYR A 169 32.11 8.16 4.39
CA TYR A 169 31.22 8.87 5.31
C TYR A 169 30.07 7.98 5.76
N THR A 170 29.63 8.13 7.00
CA THR A 170 28.28 7.74 7.42
C THR A 170 27.42 9.00 7.48
N VAL A 171 26.34 9.03 6.72
CA VAL A 171 25.42 10.18 6.63
C VAL A 171 24.12 9.81 7.33
N LYS A 172 23.71 10.60 8.32
CA LYS A 172 22.54 10.31 9.16
C LYS A 172 21.55 11.46 9.16
N ALA A 173 20.27 11.12 9.21
CA ALA A 173 19.19 12.07 9.48
C ALA A 173 19.09 12.34 11.00
N TYR A 174 18.70 13.55 11.39
CA TYR A 174 18.31 13.79 12.78
C TYR A 174 17.01 13.03 13.12
N PRO A 175 16.84 12.51 14.35
CA PRO A 175 15.67 11.70 14.71
C PRO A 175 14.31 12.41 14.57
N ASP A 176 14.29 13.74 14.65
CA ASP A 176 13.12 14.62 14.62
C ASP A 176 12.95 15.38 13.30
N PHE A 177 13.48 14.81 12.20
CA PHE A 177 13.39 15.42 10.88
C PHE A 177 11.95 15.73 10.44
N THR A 178 11.80 16.76 9.61
CA THR A 178 10.52 17.18 9.05
C THR A 178 10.12 16.30 7.85
N LEU A 179 8.84 15.95 7.76
CA LEU A 179 8.33 15.09 6.68
C LEU A 179 8.19 15.86 5.35
N ASP A 180 8.45 15.18 4.21
CA ASP A 180 8.13 15.71 2.88
C ASP A 180 6.62 15.92 2.76
N VAL A 181 6.23 17.06 2.19
CA VAL A 181 4.83 17.50 2.10
C VAL A 181 3.94 16.48 1.41
N ARG A 182 4.48 15.74 0.41
CA ARG A 182 3.69 14.73 -0.33
C ARG A 182 3.41 13.50 0.51
N PHE A 183 4.41 13.03 1.26
CA PHE A 183 4.23 11.92 2.20
C PHE A 183 3.23 12.29 3.29
N ALA A 184 3.40 13.47 3.88
CA ALA A 184 2.49 13.98 4.91
C ALA A 184 1.05 14.13 4.40
N GLN A 185 0.86 14.59 3.16
CA GLN A 185 -0.47 14.73 2.55
C GLN A 185 -1.15 13.37 2.34
N GLN A 186 -0.44 12.36 1.83
CA GLN A 186 -1.03 11.01 1.66
C GLN A 186 -1.39 10.37 3.01
N ALA A 187 -0.56 10.55 4.05
CA ALA A 187 -0.88 10.10 5.39
C ALA A 187 -2.14 10.79 5.96
N LYS A 188 -2.33 12.09 5.69
CA LYS A 188 -3.54 12.84 6.05
C LYS A 188 -4.78 12.36 5.29
N GLU A 189 -4.65 11.93 4.04
CA GLU A 189 -5.76 11.31 3.29
C GLU A 189 -6.20 9.97 3.89
N ILE A 190 -5.26 9.16 4.37
CA ILE A 190 -5.57 7.93 5.12
C ILE A 190 -6.27 8.28 6.43
N ALA A 191 -5.79 9.31 7.15
CA ALA A 191 -6.44 9.80 8.38
C ALA A 191 -7.90 10.18 8.11
N ASP A 192 -8.18 10.90 7.02
CA ASP A 192 -9.54 11.26 6.62
C ASP A 192 -10.41 10.03 6.36
N ALA A 193 -9.88 9.01 5.68
CA ALA A 193 -10.61 7.77 5.44
C ALA A 193 -10.90 7.01 6.74
N VAL A 194 -9.95 6.96 7.67
CA VAL A 194 -10.09 6.33 8.99
C VAL A 194 -11.17 7.03 9.82
N GLU A 195 -11.16 8.37 9.87
CA GLU A 195 -12.14 9.14 10.65
C GLU A 195 -13.56 9.04 10.09
N ASN A 196 -13.70 8.90 8.77
CA ASN A 196 -15.01 8.69 8.13
C ASN A 196 -15.45 7.22 8.12
N ASN A 197 -14.79 6.34 8.90
CA ASN A 197 -15.07 4.91 8.98
C ASN A 197 -15.04 4.18 7.61
N GLN A 198 -14.21 4.66 6.68
CA GLN A 198 -14.04 4.12 5.33
C GLN A 198 -12.88 3.12 5.31
N THR A 199 -13.01 2.01 6.05
CA THR A 199 -11.93 1.03 6.25
C THR A 199 -11.32 0.49 4.96
N LYS A 200 -12.14 0.05 4.00
CA LYS A 200 -11.65 -0.43 2.69
C LYS A 200 -10.87 0.64 1.90
N TYR A 201 -11.27 1.90 2.02
CA TYR A 201 -10.58 3.00 1.34
C TYR A 201 -9.26 3.35 2.04
N ALA A 202 -9.25 3.33 3.37
CA ALA A 202 -8.03 3.50 4.15
C ALA A 202 -6.98 2.42 3.85
N ASP A 203 -7.41 1.15 3.70
CA ASP A 203 -6.55 0.04 3.27
C ASP A 203 -5.96 0.29 1.88
N TYR A 204 -6.79 0.68 0.91
CA TYR A 204 -6.35 1.00 -0.46
C TYR A 204 -5.34 2.14 -0.50
N LEU A 205 -5.59 3.23 0.24
CA LEU A 205 -4.68 4.38 0.33
C LEU A 205 -3.37 4.00 1.03
N SER A 206 -3.43 3.15 2.06
CA SER A 206 -2.23 2.67 2.76
C SER A 206 -1.37 1.79 1.87
N GLU A 207 -1.99 0.92 1.07
CA GLU A 207 -1.28 0.13 0.06
C GLU A 207 -0.62 1.01 -1.00
N LYS A 208 -1.28 2.11 -1.41
CA LYS A 208 -0.69 3.09 -2.34
C LYS A 208 0.49 3.83 -1.73
N LEU A 209 0.43 4.20 -0.44
CA LEU A 209 1.56 4.79 0.28
C LEU A 209 2.79 3.86 0.25
N VAL A 210 2.58 2.55 0.42
CA VAL A 210 3.66 1.53 0.34
C VAL A 210 4.26 1.43 -1.07
N VAL A 211 3.46 1.61 -2.13
CA VAL A 211 3.97 1.64 -3.51
C VAL A 211 4.86 2.86 -3.75
N ASP A 212 4.42 4.02 -3.26
CA ASP A 212 5.09 5.30 -3.52
C ASP A 212 6.36 5.49 -2.67
N PHE A 213 6.36 5.00 -1.43
CA PHE A 213 7.42 5.24 -0.44
C PHE A 213 8.09 3.97 0.10
N GLY A 214 7.64 2.79 -0.32
CA GLY A 214 8.22 1.51 0.11
C GLY A 214 7.76 1.08 1.50
N THR A 215 8.64 0.32 2.16
CA THR A 215 8.35 -0.39 3.42
C THR A 215 9.14 0.17 4.60
N HIS A 216 10.28 0.81 4.32
CA HIS A 216 11.20 1.37 5.30
C HIS A 216 11.57 2.80 4.89
N VAL A 217 12.15 3.56 5.81
CA VAL A 217 12.80 4.84 5.56
C VAL A 217 14.25 4.71 5.94
N ILE A 218 15.13 5.10 5.02
CA ILE A 218 16.57 5.07 5.24
C ILE A 218 16.91 6.20 6.22
N THR A 219 17.44 5.87 7.39
CA THR A 219 17.85 6.86 8.41
C THR A 219 19.35 7.12 8.40
N SER A 220 20.12 6.16 7.88
CA SER A 220 21.57 6.21 7.76
C SER A 220 22.03 5.57 6.46
N VAL A 221 23.01 6.18 5.81
CA VAL A 221 23.67 5.64 4.62
C VAL A 221 25.18 5.69 4.78
N ASP A 222 25.83 4.63 4.36
CA ASP A 222 27.28 4.58 4.25
C ASP A 222 27.68 4.99 2.83
N ALA A 223 28.29 6.16 2.70
CA ALA A 223 28.69 6.76 1.45
C ALA A 223 30.12 6.38 1.10
N GLY A 224 30.30 5.88 -0.12
CA GLY A 224 31.57 5.36 -0.57
C GLY A 224 31.54 4.89 -2.02
N ALA A 225 32.44 3.95 -2.33
CA ALA A 225 32.45 3.23 -3.60
C ALA A 225 32.79 1.75 -3.36
N LEU A 226 32.27 0.88 -4.22
CA LEU A 226 32.43 -0.56 -4.14
C LEU A 226 32.78 -1.10 -5.52
N LEU A 227 33.90 -1.80 -5.65
CA LEU A 227 34.24 -2.59 -6.83
C LEU A 227 34.15 -4.06 -6.44
N MET A 228 33.33 -4.84 -7.13
CA MET A 228 33.14 -6.26 -6.81
C MET A 228 33.14 -7.13 -8.05
N GLU A 229 33.55 -8.37 -7.86
CA GLU A 229 33.48 -9.45 -8.83
C GLU A 229 32.68 -10.62 -8.24
N GLU A 230 31.76 -11.14 -9.03
CA GLU A 230 31.05 -12.39 -8.76
C GLU A 230 31.38 -13.41 -9.84
N ASP A 231 32.05 -14.49 -9.43
CA ASP A 231 32.30 -15.65 -10.27
C ASP A 231 31.36 -16.79 -9.85
N TYR A 232 30.83 -17.50 -10.83
CA TYR A 232 29.92 -18.62 -10.66
C TYR A 232 30.67 -19.88 -11.06
N LEU A 233 31.13 -20.62 -10.06
CA LEU A 233 31.96 -21.80 -10.22
C LEU A 233 31.08 -23.05 -10.28
N THR A 234 31.49 -24.04 -11.07
CA THR A 234 30.80 -25.34 -11.10
C THR A 234 30.67 -25.93 -9.68
N ALA A 235 29.46 -26.36 -9.28
CA ALA A 235 29.20 -26.83 -7.93
C ALA A 235 30.01 -28.06 -7.53
N SER A 236 30.34 -28.96 -8.47
CA SER A 236 31.23 -30.11 -8.22
C SER A 236 32.63 -29.65 -7.78
N TYR A 237 33.22 -28.68 -8.49
CA TYR A 237 34.53 -28.11 -8.12
C TYR A 237 34.55 -27.56 -6.70
N VAL A 238 33.51 -26.82 -6.31
CA VAL A 238 33.40 -26.22 -4.98
C VAL A 238 33.16 -27.29 -3.92
N SER A 239 32.25 -28.24 -4.17
CA SER A 239 31.93 -29.33 -3.22
C SER A 239 33.12 -30.26 -2.94
N ASP A 240 33.83 -30.70 -3.98
CA ASP A 240 35.04 -31.54 -3.86
C ASP A 240 36.17 -30.81 -3.12
N SER A 241 36.18 -29.48 -3.19
CA SER A 241 37.20 -28.62 -2.60
C SER A 241 36.73 -27.88 -1.34
N LEU A 242 35.62 -28.29 -0.69
CA LEU A 242 35.08 -27.60 0.50
C LEU A 242 36.09 -27.54 1.65
N SER A 243 36.88 -28.60 1.83
CA SER A 243 38.00 -28.65 2.80
C SER A 243 39.13 -27.64 2.47
N GLN A 244 39.14 -27.12 1.24
CA GLN A 244 40.08 -26.12 0.71
C GLN A 244 39.38 -24.79 0.39
N SER A 245 38.29 -24.43 1.08
CA SER A 245 37.57 -23.17 0.88
C SER A 245 38.49 -21.94 0.92
N SER A 246 39.53 -21.94 1.77
CA SER A 246 40.55 -20.89 1.82
C SER A 246 41.35 -20.75 0.52
N THR A 247 41.62 -21.87 -0.16
CA THR A 247 42.32 -21.91 -1.45
C THR A 247 41.44 -21.30 -2.55
N ILE A 248 40.16 -21.66 -2.60
CA ILE A 248 39.20 -21.06 -3.55
C ILE A 248 39.10 -19.54 -3.33
N LYS A 249 38.96 -19.11 -2.06
CA LYS A 249 38.92 -17.68 -1.70
C LYS A 249 40.19 -16.93 -2.13
N ALA A 250 41.36 -17.55 -1.97
CA ALA A 250 42.63 -16.97 -2.40
C ALA A 250 42.71 -16.88 -3.94
N GLN A 251 42.29 -17.94 -4.65
CA GLN A 251 42.26 -17.96 -6.13
C GLN A 251 41.30 -16.92 -6.70
N ALA A 252 40.11 -16.76 -6.12
CA ALA A 252 39.16 -15.71 -6.49
C ALA A 252 39.79 -14.32 -6.34
N GLY A 253 40.47 -14.07 -5.21
CA GLY A 253 41.21 -12.83 -4.99
C GLY A 253 42.32 -12.60 -6.02
N LEU A 254 43.11 -13.63 -6.33
CA LEU A 254 44.16 -13.55 -7.37
C LEU A 254 43.56 -13.27 -8.76
N ASN A 255 42.48 -13.97 -9.14
CA ASN A 255 41.77 -13.75 -10.40
C ASN A 255 41.28 -12.31 -10.53
N PHE A 256 40.69 -11.76 -9.47
CA PHE A 256 40.24 -10.38 -9.42
C PHE A 256 41.39 -9.38 -9.57
N PHE A 257 42.45 -9.52 -8.77
CA PHE A 257 43.58 -8.58 -8.82
C PHE A 257 44.39 -8.69 -10.10
N ASP A 258 44.45 -9.86 -10.74
CA ASP A 258 45.02 -10.00 -12.06
C ASP A 258 44.26 -9.13 -13.07
N LYS A 259 42.91 -9.16 -13.06
CA LYS A 259 42.09 -8.33 -13.96
C LYS A 259 42.22 -6.81 -13.72
N VAL A 260 42.50 -6.39 -12.48
CA VAL A 260 42.64 -4.97 -12.09
C VAL A 260 44.10 -4.47 -12.23
N LYS A 261 45.09 -5.35 -12.28
CA LYS A 261 46.51 -4.98 -12.47
C LYS A 261 46.97 -5.02 -13.94
N PHE A 262 46.33 -5.81 -14.79
CA PHE A 262 46.84 -6.10 -16.13
C PHE A 262 46.54 -5.01 -17.17
N ASP A 263 47.61 -4.41 -17.70
CA ASP A 263 47.58 -3.70 -18.98
C ASP A 263 47.43 -4.74 -20.12
N ILE A 264 46.54 -4.51 -21.08
CA ILE A 264 46.12 -5.43 -22.15
C ILE A 264 47.28 -5.90 -23.08
N SER A 265 48.50 -5.39 -22.86
CA SER A 265 49.67 -5.61 -23.71
C SER A 265 50.69 -6.65 -23.21
N SER A 266 50.57 -7.23 -22.01
CA SER A 266 51.59 -8.18 -21.51
C SER A 266 51.18 -9.66 -21.62
N GLN A 267 51.87 -10.39 -22.50
CA GLN A 267 51.86 -11.85 -22.53
C GLN A 267 52.71 -12.40 -21.36
N ASN A 268 52.23 -13.47 -20.72
CA ASN A 268 52.98 -14.42 -19.88
C ASN A 268 53.56 -13.93 -18.54
N THR A 269 52.77 -14.01 -17.47
CA THR A 269 53.30 -14.47 -16.16
C THR A 269 52.86 -15.91 -15.94
N GLN A 270 53.73 -16.76 -15.38
CA GLN A 270 53.43 -18.17 -15.09
C GLN A 270 52.26 -18.26 -14.10
N GLN A 271 51.04 -18.36 -14.62
CA GLN A 271 49.85 -18.60 -13.79
C GLN A 271 50.01 -19.96 -13.09
N SER A 272 49.78 -19.99 -11.78
CA SER A 272 49.78 -21.25 -11.03
C SER A 272 48.74 -22.22 -11.62
N SER A 273 49.06 -23.51 -11.66
CA SER A 273 48.14 -24.56 -12.14
C SER A 273 46.79 -24.52 -11.40
N SER A 274 46.81 -24.11 -10.13
CA SER A 274 45.63 -23.88 -9.29
C SER A 274 44.74 -22.73 -9.78
N LEU A 275 45.31 -21.62 -10.25
CA LEU A 275 44.53 -20.49 -10.79
C LEU A 275 43.92 -20.84 -12.14
N GLN A 276 44.64 -21.57 -12.99
CA GLN A 276 44.09 -22.07 -14.26
C GLN A 276 42.92 -23.02 -14.03
N THR A 277 43.02 -23.89 -13.02
CA THR A 277 41.94 -24.79 -12.62
C THR A 277 40.72 -24.03 -12.13
N TYR A 278 40.91 -22.98 -11.32
CA TYR A 278 39.83 -22.09 -10.90
C TYR A 278 39.14 -21.45 -12.11
N GLN A 279 39.93 -20.84 -13.01
CA GLN A 279 39.43 -20.14 -14.19
C GLN A 279 38.67 -21.08 -15.15
N SER A 280 39.13 -22.32 -15.32
CA SER A 280 38.42 -23.31 -16.16
C SER A 280 37.08 -23.76 -15.59
N ASN A 281 36.83 -23.56 -14.29
CA ASN A 281 35.58 -23.93 -13.62
C ASN A 281 34.57 -22.78 -13.52
N ILE A 282 34.94 -21.57 -13.96
CA ILE A 282 34.02 -20.42 -14.04
C ILE A 282 33.03 -20.64 -15.18
N GLN A 283 31.74 -20.67 -14.85
CA GLN A 283 30.64 -20.76 -15.81
C GLN A 283 30.10 -19.38 -16.20
N TYR A 284 30.08 -18.45 -15.25
CA TYR A 284 29.67 -17.06 -15.45
C TYR A 284 30.48 -16.15 -14.54
N SER A 285 30.78 -14.93 -15.00
CA SER A 285 31.58 -13.95 -14.25
C SER A 285 31.03 -12.56 -14.50
N LEU A 286 30.97 -11.74 -13.45
CA LEU A 286 30.48 -10.37 -13.53
C LEU A 286 31.31 -9.47 -12.62
N ILE A 287 31.79 -8.35 -13.18
CA ILE A 287 32.44 -7.28 -12.42
C ILE A 287 31.50 -6.08 -12.39
N GLN A 288 31.26 -5.53 -11.20
CA GLN A 288 30.40 -4.37 -10.97
C GLN A 288 31.15 -3.30 -10.17
N SER A 289 31.09 -2.05 -10.65
CA SER A 289 31.52 -0.88 -9.89
C SER A 289 30.30 -0.07 -9.48
N HIS A 290 30.15 0.15 -8.18
CA HIS A 290 29.17 1.04 -7.58
C HIS A 290 29.89 2.33 -7.16
N GLY A 291 29.50 3.45 -7.76
CA GLY A 291 30.22 4.71 -7.60
C GLY A 291 31.55 4.73 -8.37
N GLY A 292 32.36 5.76 -8.10
CA GLY A 292 33.56 6.06 -8.88
C GLY A 292 33.25 6.92 -10.10
N GLY A 293 34.09 7.91 -10.37
CA GLY A 293 33.90 8.84 -11.49
C GLY A 293 34.23 8.26 -12.85
N THR A 294 34.89 7.10 -12.89
CA THR A 294 35.23 6.38 -14.11
C THR A 294 34.55 5.01 -14.10
N PRO A 295 33.75 4.66 -15.12
CA PRO A 295 33.23 3.30 -15.28
C PRO A 295 34.37 2.27 -15.30
N PHE A 296 34.12 1.10 -14.74
CA PHE A 296 35.11 0.02 -14.76
C PHE A 296 35.41 -0.43 -16.20
N TYR A 297 36.69 -0.66 -16.49
CA TYR A 297 37.17 -1.34 -17.69
C TYR A 297 38.35 -2.25 -17.32
N PRO A 298 38.52 -3.41 -17.96
CA PRO A 298 39.68 -4.28 -17.73
C PRO A 298 41.00 -3.51 -17.91
N GLY A 299 41.89 -3.61 -16.92
CA GLY A 299 43.17 -2.89 -16.88
C GLY A 299 43.16 -1.51 -16.20
N ILE A 300 42.01 -1.04 -15.69
CA ILE A 300 42.02 0.08 -14.75
C ILE A 300 42.75 -0.33 -13.46
N THR A 301 43.80 0.41 -13.08
CA THR A 301 44.50 0.12 -11.82
C THR A 301 43.62 0.44 -10.62
N LEU A 302 43.81 -0.30 -9.52
CA LEU A 302 43.08 -0.04 -8.28
C LEU A 302 43.29 1.40 -7.78
N GLN A 303 44.52 1.91 -7.88
CA GLN A 303 44.84 3.29 -7.56
C GLN A 303 44.00 4.28 -8.37
N LYS A 304 43.95 4.11 -9.70
CA LYS A 304 43.18 5.00 -10.58
C LYS A 304 41.68 4.94 -10.29
N TRP A 305 41.16 3.76 -9.95
CA TRP A 305 39.78 3.60 -9.51
C TRP A 305 39.52 4.35 -8.20
N GLN A 306 40.38 4.18 -7.18
CA GLN A 306 40.26 4.85 -5.89
C GLN A 306 40.32 6.38 -6.01
N GLU A 307 41.25 6.92 -6.81
CA GLU A 307 41.35 8.36 -7.04
C GLU A 307 40.07 8.95 -7.66
N SER A 308 39.30 8.15 -8.41
CA SER A 308 38.06 8.57 -9.06
C SER A 308 36.85 8.66 -8.12
N THR A 309 36.91 8.12 -6.89
CA THR A 309 35.74 8.02 -6.00
C THR A 309 35.36 9.35 -5.35
N ARG A 310 36.32 10.27 -5.21
CA ARG A 310 36.22 11.46 -4.34
C ARG A 310 35.02 12.38 -4.56
N ASN A 311 34.38 12.37 -5.73
CA ASN A 311 33.17 13.18 -6.06
C ASN A 311 31.99 12.33 -6.58
N ASN A 312 32.10 11.00 -6.56
CA ASN A 312 31.13 10.08 -7.16
C ASN A 312 30.78 8.98 -6.16
N LEU A 313 30.40 9.42 -4.96
CA LEU A 313 30.01 8.53 -3.87
C LEU A 313 28.60 8.01 -4.11
N VAL A 314 28.38 6.78 -3.69
CA VAL A 314 27.08 6.10 -3.67
C VAL A 314 26.85 5.47 -2.31
N ALA A 315 25.60 5.08 -2.03
CA ALA A 315 25.30 4.28 -0.83
C ALA A 315 25.80 2.85 -1.02
N ILE A 316 26.84 2.49 -0.26
CA ILE A 316 27.44 1.14 -0.21
C ILE A 316 26.92 0.31 0.97
N ASP A 317 26.21 0.93 1.91
CA ASP A 317 25.30 0.27 2.83
C ASP A 317 24.19 1.24 3.28
N ARG A 318 23.11 0.70 3.84
CA ARG A 318 21.92 1.44 4.29
C ARG A 318 21.40 0.84 5.59
N SER A 319 20.91 1.69 6.49
CA SER A 319 20.14 1.30 7.67
C SER A 319 18.87 2.14 7.77
N GLY A 320 17.79 1.60 8.33
CA GLY A 320 16.51 2.30 8.29
C GLY A 320 15.38 1.60 9.01
N LEU A 321 14.40 2.38 9.45
CA LEU A 321 13.28 1.89 10.24
C LEU A 321 12.03 1.67 9.35
N PRO A 322 11.08 0.81 9.76
CA PRO A 322 9.81 0.64 9.07
C PRO A 322 9.05 1.97 8.86
N LEU A 323 8.39 2.12 7.71
CA LEU A 323 7.73 3.37 7.29
C LEU A 323 6.70 3.90 8.31
N HIS A 324 5.92 3.00 8.92
CA HIS A 324 4.87 3.37 9.88
C HIS A 324 5.41 4.00 11.17
N TYR A 325 6.70 3.82 11.48
CA TYR A 325 7.35 4.41 12.66
C TYR A 325 7.39 5.95 12.60
N PHE A 326 7.48 6.50 11.40
CA PHE A 326 7.52 7.95 11.15
C PHE A 326 6.12 8.60 11.14
N ILE A 327 5.06 7.81 11.33
CA ILE A 327 3.68 8.29 11.51
C ILE A 327 3.37 8.28 13.01
N ASN A 328 3.67 9.38 13.69
CA ASN A 328 3.50 9.52 15.12
C ASN A 328 3.05 10.94 15.49
N THR A 329 2.75 11.17 16.78
CA THR A 329 2.19 12.45 17.24
C THR A 329 3.18 13.62 17.13
N ASN A 330 4.48 13.35 17.03
CA ASN A 330 5.49 14.40 16.90
C ASN A 330 5.56 14.88 15.44
N THR A 331 5.42 13.97 14.48
CA THR A 331 5.44 14.31 13.04
C THR A 331 4.08 14.78 12.50
N PHE A 332 2.98 14.43 13.17
CA PHE A 332 1.62 14.90 12.86
C PHE A 332 0.95 15.55 14.08
N PRO A 333 1.43 16.72 14.54
CA PRO A 333 0.86 17.41 15.70
C PRO A 333 -0.55 17.96 15.44
N ASP A 334 -0.90 18.18 14.16
CA ASP A 334 -2.20 18.72 13.74
C ASP A 334 -3.31 17.66 13.67
N LEU A 335 -3.05 16.41 14.10
CA LEU A 335 -4.02 15.32 14.07
C LEU A 335 -4.25 14.75 15.47
N PRO A 336 -5.48 14.30 15.80
CA PRO A 336 -5.73 13.66 17.09
C PRO A 336 -4.88 12.39 17.27
N GLN A 337 -4.34 12.18 18.47
CA GLN A 337 -3.48 11.04 18.77
C GLN A 337 -4.10 9.67 18.41
N PRO A 338 -5.38 9.38 18.72
CA PRO A 338 -6.00 8.10 18.31
C PRO A 338 -6.02 7.91 16.79
N THR A 339 -6.25 8.99 16.03
CA THR A 339 -6.24 8.97 14.57
C THR A 339 -4.86 8.61 14.04
N VAL A 340 -3.80 9.28 14.52
CA VAL A 340 -2.42 9.01 14.10
C VAL A 340 -2.02 7.56 14.37
N ARG A 341 -2.37 7.01 15.55
CA ARG A 341 -2.11 5.61 15.89
C ARG A 341 -2.82 4.64 14.93
N LYS A 342 -4.08 4.93 14.58
CA LYS A 342 -4.83 4.13 13.59
C LYS A 342 -4.19 4.19 12.21
N VAL A 343 -3.76 5.37 11.75
CA VAL A 343 -3.06 5.51 10.45
C VAL A 343 -1.76 4.69 10.44
N SER A 344 -0.94 4.82 11.48
CA SER A 344 0.29 4.03 11.61
C SER A 344 0.01 2.52 11.56
N LEU A 345 -1.02 2.05 12.27
CA LEU A 345 -1.44 0.65 12.25
C LEU A 345 -1.90 0.18 10.86
N THR A 346 -2.74 0.95 10.17
CA THR A 346 -3.23 0.59 8.83
C THR A 346 -2.07 0.51 7.82
N VAL A 347 -1.11 1.42 7.91
CA VAL A 347 0.12 1.39 7.08
C VAL A 347 0.98 0.18 7.43
N SER A 348 1.17 -0.15 8.71
CA SER A 348 1.89 -1.36 9.13
C SER A 348 1.25 -2.63 8.55
N GLN A 349 -0.08 -2.74 8.64
CA GLN A 349 -0.83 -3.88 8.09
C GLN A 349 -0.73 -3.98 6.57
N ALA A 350 -0.70 -2.84 5.86
CA ALA A 350 -0.47 -2.82 4.42
C ALA A 350 0.93 -3.35 4.05
N ILE A 351 1.96 -3.00 4.83
CA ILE A 351 3.32 -3.53 4.65
C ILE A 351 3.36 -5.03 4.96
N GLU A 352 2.79 -5.49 6.07
CA GLU A 352 2.71 -6.92 6.38
C GLU A 352 2.03 -7.72 5.26
N ARG A 353 0.95 -7.18 4.70
CA ARG A 353 0.24 -7.78 3.56
C ARG A 353 1.12 -7.87 2.31
N TYR A 354 1.93 -6.84 2.04
CA TYR A 354 2.92 -6.85 0.96
C TYR A 354 3.95 -7.98 1.10
N TYR A 355 4.48 -8.21 2.31
CA TYR A 355 5.38 -9.34 2.58
C TYR A 355 4.67 -10.69 2.42
N LYS A 356 3.48 -10.82 3.01
CA LYS A 356 2.72 -12.06 3.01
C LYS A 356 2.38 -12.55 1.60
N ILE A 357 1.84 -11.67 0.76
CA ILE A 357 1.46 -12.00 -0.64
C ILE A 357 2.68 -12.39 -1.50
N ASN A 358 3.87 -11.89 -1.14
CA ASN A 358 5.13 -12.19 -1.81
C ASN A 358 5.91 -13.35 -1.15
N THR A 359 5.39 -13.91 -0.06
CA THR A 359 5.94 -15.12 0.54
C THR A 359 5.60 -16.31 -0.35
N ARG A 360 6.60 -17.07 -0.77
CA ARG A 360 6.47 -18.28 -1.57
C ARG A 360 7.12 -19.46 -0.84
N PRO A 361 6.41 -20.06 0.12
CA PRO A 361 6.80 -21.32 0.74
C PRO A 361 6.99 -22.45 -0.29
N GLY A 362 7.99 -23.29 -0.07
CA GLY A 362 8.22 -24.51 -0.82
C GLY A 362 9.59 -25.11 -0.51
N CYS A 363 9.85 -26.31 -1.01
CA CYS A 363 11.17 -26.91 -0.89
C CYS A 363 12.23 -26.05 -1.60
N VAL A 364 13.24 -25.64 -0.84
CA VAL A 364 14.37 -24.81 -1.34
C VAL A 364 15.66 -25.61 -1.57
N ASP A 365 15.69 -26.88 -1.19
CA ASP A 365 16.82 -27.77 -1.43
C ASP A 365 16.89 -28.17 -2.91
N ILE A 366 17.96 -27.73 -3.58
CA ILE A 366 18.21 -27.96 -5.01
C ILE A 366 18.38 -29.45 -5.33
N MET A 367 18.86 -30.24 -4.36
CA MET A 367 19.11 -31.68 -4.54
C MET A 367 17.83 -32.52 -4.36
N SER A 368 16.75 -31.93 -3.84
CA SER A 368 15.48 -32.61 -3.66
C SER A 368 14.72 -32.75 -4.99
N GLN A 369 14.09 -33.91 -5.20
CA GLN A 369 13.15 -34.11 -6.31
C GLN A 369 11.94 -33.15 -6.25
N ASN A 370 11.63 -32.61 -5.06
CA ASN A 370 10.52 -31.70 -4.82
C ASN A 370 10.94 -30.22 -4.85
N PHE A 371 12.18 -29.92 -5.25
CA PHE A 371 12.68 -28.55 -5.33
C PHE A 371 11.72 -27.61 -6.07
N ASN A 372 11.41 -26.48 -5.45
CA ASN A 372 10.59 -25.44 -6.03
C ASN A 372 11.44 -24.21 -6.36
N PHE A 373 11.77 -24.04 -7.63
CA PHE A 373 12.54 -22.90 -8.10
C PHE A 373 11.92 -21.54 -7.74
N GLN A 374 10.58 -21.45 -7.61
CA GLN A 374 9.90 -20.20 -7.26
C GLN A 374 9.87 -19.94 -5.75
N ALA A 375 10.24 -20.91 -4.91
CA ALA A 375 10.18 -20.78 -3.46
C ALA A 375 11.28 -19.85 -2.92
N ASN A 376 10.91 -18.94 -2.02
CA ASN A 376 11.84 -18.03 -1.33
C ASN A 376 11.87 -18.27 0.18
N VAL A 377 11.07 -19.23 0.68
CA VAL A 377 10.96 -19.61 2.09
C VAL A 377 10.86 -21.13 2.13
N ASP A 378 11.69 -21.77 2.96
CA ASP A 378 11.59 -23.21 3.18
C ASP A 378 10.30 -23.54 3.96
N ASP A 379 9.56 -24.52 3.46
CA ASP A 379 8.37 -25.06 4.12
C ASP A 379 8.56 -26.48 4.66
N HIS A 380 9.80 -26.99 4.56
CA HIS A 380 10.20 -28.34 4.96
C HIS A 380 9.41 -29.45 4.24
N SER A 381 8.94 -29.19 3.02
CA SER A 381 8.21 -30.16 2.17
C SER A 381 9.11 -30.98 1.23
N CYS A 382 10.44 -30.86 1.36
CA CYS A 382 11.40 -31.54 0.48
C CYS A 382 11.27 -33.07 0.52
N GLU A 383 10.88 -33.63 1.66
CA GLU A 383 10.70 -35.08 1.86
C GLU A 383 9.26 -35.40 2.31
N GLY A 384 8.73 -36.54 1.85
CA GLY A 384 7.48 -37.08 2.36
C GLY A 384 6.79 -38.09 1.43
N PRO A 385 5.81 -38.85 1.93
CA PRO A 385 5.11 -39.87 1.17
C PRO A 385 4.17 -39.26 0.13
N ALA A 386 4.07 -39.87 -1.05
CA ALA A 386 3.09 -39.50 -2.06
C ALA A 386 1.67 -39.84 -1.56
N ALA A 387 0.77 -38.86 -1.59
CA ALA A 387 -0.64 -39.08 -1.27
C ALA A 387 -1.47 -39.21 -2.56
N ASN A 388 -2.32 -40.23 -2.64
CA ASN A 388 -3.33 -40.36 -3.68
C ASN A 388 -4.50 -39.41 -3.36
N LEU A 389 -4.44 -38.19 -3.89
CA LEU A 389 -5.41 -37.13 -3.62
C LEU A 389 -6.45 -37.06 -4.74
N SER A 390 -7.69 -36.75 -4.37
CA SER A 390 -8.79 -36.59 -5.31
C SER A 390 -9.51 -35.26 -5.12
N PHE A 391 -10.06 -34.74 -6.23
CA PHE A 391 -10.70 -33.44 -6.33
C PHE A 391 -12.15 -33.60 -6.77
N GLY A 392 -13.11 -33.13 -5.97
CA GLY A 392 -14.55 -33.29 -6.25
C GLY A 392 -15.18 -32.13 -7.02
N GLY A 393 -14.38 -31.18 -7.52
CA GLY A 393 -14.85 -29.98 -8.22
C GLY A 393 -15.00 -28.75 -7.33
N VAL A 394 -15.55 -27.68 -7.91
CA VAL A 394 -15.83 -26.40 -7.25
C VAL A 394 -17.23 -25.91 -7.56
N TYR A 395 -17.76 -25.03 -6.71
CA TYR A 395 -18.98 -24.28 -6.99
C TYR A 395 -18.95 -22.93 -6.26
N GLN A 396 -19.80 -22.00 -6.70
CA GLN A 396 -19.93 -20.67 -6.13
C GLN A 396 -21.40 -20.32 -5.93
N GLN A 397 -21.78 -20.01 -4.71
CA GLN A 397 -23.11 -19.55 -4.36
C GLN A 397 -23.15 -18.01 -4.30
N CYS A 398 -24.25 -17.42 -4.77
CA CYS A 398 -24.49 -15.98 -4.68
C CYS A 398 -25.71 -15.68 -3.82
N SER A 399 -25.55 -14.77 -2.86
CA SER A 399 -26.64 -14.22 -2.04
C SER A 399 -26.78 -12.73 -2.28
N LYS A 400 -28.01 -12.28 -2.57
CA LYS A 400 -28.32 -10.87 -2.86
C LYS A 400 -28.25 -10.06 -1.57
N ILE A 401 -27.43 -9.01 -1.52
CA ILE A 401 -27.42 -8.04 -0.41
C ILE A 401 -28.39 -6.89 -0.74
N SER A 402 -28.27 -6.33 -1.95
CA SER A 402 -29.26 -5.40 -2.50
C SER A 402 -30.32 -6.16 -3.30
N ALA A 403 -31.58 -5.73 -3.25
CA ALA A 403 -32.69 -6.34 -4.00
C ALA A 403 -32.39 -6.45 -5.52
N ASN A 404 -31.63 -5.49 -6.06
CA ASN A 404 -31.33 -5.32 -7.48
C ASN A 404 -30.14 -6.18 -7.95
N ALA A 405 -29.60 -7.04 -7.08
CA ALA A 405 -28.40 -7.83 -7.34
C ALA A 405 -28.64 -9.10 -8.19
N GLY A 406 -29.84 -9.31 -8.74
CA GLY A 406 -30.16 -10.45 -9.61
C GLY A 406 -29.12 -10.68 -10.71
N PRO A 407 -28.87 -9.69 -11.60
CA PRO A 407 -27.92 -9.86 -12.69
C PRO A 407 -26.47 -10.11 -12.24
N LEU A 408 -26.12 -9.65 -11.03
CA LEU A 408 -24.80 -9.92 -10.43
C LEU A 408 -24.69 -11.39 -10.04
N CYS A 409 -25.74 -11.96 -9.44
CA CYS A 409 -25.78 -13.40 -9.13
C CYS A 409 -25.86 -14.28 -10.38
N ASP A 410 -26.61 -13.88 -11.40
CA ASP A 410 -26.70 -14.65 -12.65
C ASP A 410 -25.34 -14.74 -13.36
N SER A 411 -24.53 -13.68 -13.25
CA SER A 411 -23.19 -13.64 -13.83
C SER A 411 -22.13 -14.38 -13.01
N LEU A 412 -22.23 -14.42 -11.68
CA LEU A 412 -21.17 -14.95 -10.80
C LEU A 412 -21.47 -16.33 -10.19
N ALA A 413 -22.73 -16.78 -10.17
CA ALA A 413 -23.06 -18.11 -9.68
C ALA A 413 -22.48 -19.20 -10.59
N GLN A 414 -21.96 -20.26 -9.97
CA GLN A 414 -21.38 -21.41 -10.66
C GLN A 414 -21.78 -22.68 -9.92
N LYS A 415 -22.50 -23.57 -10.59
CA LYS A 415 -22.84 -24.89 -10.04
C LYS A 415 -21.68 -25.87 -10.25
N ASN A 416 -21.61 -26.88 -9.39
CA ASN A 416 -20.65 -27.98 -9.59
C ASN A 416 -21.06 -28.77 -10.84
N PRO A 417 -20.19 -28.93 -11.85
CA PRO A 417 -20.56 -29.65 -13.06
C PRO A 417 -20.92 -31.13 -12.83
N ASP A 418 -20.51 -31.75 -11.71
CA ASP A 418 -20.82 -33.15 -11.39
C ASP A 418 -22.25 -33.31 -10.87
N THR A 419 -22.69 -32.42 -9.97
CA THR A 419 -24.01 -32.50 -9.34
C THR A 419 -25.07 -31.66 -10.06
N GLY A 420 -24.69 -30.69 -10.88
CA GLY A 420 -25.61 -29.71 -11.46
C GLY A 420 -26.23 -28.76 -10.42
N ASP A 421 -25.64 -28.69 -9.23
CA ASP A 421 -26.13 -27.90 -8.10
C ASP A 421 -24.98 -27.28 -7.26
N PHE A 422 -25.31 -26.50 -6.23
CA PHE A 422 -24.34 -25.91 -5.29
C PHE A 422 -23.96 -26.90 -4.18
N SER A 423 -23.50 -28.10 -4.57
CA SER A 423 -23.22 -29.21 -3.66
C SER A 423 -22.07 -30.10 -4.11
N CYS A 424 -21.54 -30.90 -3.18
CA CYS A 424 -20.56 -31.96 -3.45
C CYS A 424 -21.25 -33.33 -3.45
N ARG A 425 -20.83 -34.22 -4.35
CA ARG A 425 -21.27 -35.62 -4.37
C ARG A 425 -20.56 -36.42 -3.26
N PRO A 426 -21.25 -37.29 -2.50
CA PRO A 426 -20.58 -38.21 -1.57
C PRO A 426 -19.56 -39.10 -2.30
N PRO A 427 -18.35 -39.36 -1.76
CA PRO A 427 -17.89 -39.05 -0.40
C PRO A 427 -17.22 -37.67 -0.24
N TYR A 428 -17.28 -36.79 -1.25
CA TYR A 428 -16.71 -35.46 -1.14
C TYR A 428 -17.58 -34.56 -0.26
N PHE A 429 -16.93 -33.71 0.54
CA PHE A 429 -17.60 -32.72 1.37
C PHE A 429 -17.14 -31.29 0.99
N PRO A 430 -18.04 -30.29 1.16
CA PRO A 430 -17.74 -28.92 0.80
C PRO A 430 -16.81 -28.26 1.81
N THR A 431 -15.83 -27.50 1.31
CA THR A 431 -14.98 -26.61 2.11
C THR A 431 -15.15 -25.18 1.59
N LEU A 432 -15.64 -24.28 2.44
CA LEU A 432 -15.73 -22.86 2.11
C LEU A 432 -14.31 -22.30 1.94
N LEU A 433 -13.96 -21.89 0.74
CA LEU A 433 -12.64 -21.34 0.43
C LEU A 433 -12.57 -19.84 0.71
N ARG A 434 -13.62 -19.09 0.32
CA ARG A 434 -13.65 -17.63 0.41
C ARG A 434 -15.08 -17.11 0.36
N SER A 435 -15.38 -16.09 1.19
CA SER A 435 -16.62 -15.29 1.13
C SER A 435 -16.34 -13.83 0.77
N GLU A 436 -16.74 -13.39 -0.42
CA GLU A 436 -16.49 -12.06 -0.98
C GLU A 436 -17.76 -11.23 -1.05
N VAL A 437 -17.66 -9.91 -0.89
CA VAL A 437 -18.77 -8.97 -1.17
C VAL A 437 -18.41 -8.19 -2.42
N THR A 438 -19.17 -8.43 -3.48
CA THR A 438 -18.96 -7.76 -4.77
C THR A 438 -19.93 -6.61 -4.92
N GLN A 439 -19.43 -5.51 -5.49
CA GLN A 439 -20.22 -4.32 -5.79
C GLN A 439 -20.09 -4.00 -7.27
N GLN A 440 -21.18 -3.57 -7.88
CA GLN A 440 -21.21 -3.13 -9.25
C GLN A 440 -22.00 -1.84 -9.36
N SER A 441 -21.38 -0.80 -9.93
CA SER A 441 -22.07 0.43 -10.28
C SER A 441 -22.89 0.23 -11.55
N TYR A 442 -24.08 0.81 -11.58
CA TYR A 442 -24.90 0.91 -12.78
C TYR A 442 -25.63 2.24 -12.79
N SER A 443 -25.82 2.80 -13.98
CA SER A 443 -26.64 4.00 -14.17
C SER A 443 -28.08 3.60 -14.42
N ALA A 444 -29.01 4.16 -13.67
CA ALA A 444 -30.43 4.09 -13.94
C ALA A 444 -30.93 5.46 -14.38
N TYR A 445 -31.71 5.47 -15.47
CA TYR A 445 -32.36 6.70 -15.92
C TYR A 445 -33.60 6.93 -15.05
N GLU A 446 -33.48 7.85 -14.09
CA GLU A 446 -34.56 8.18 -13.17
C GLU A 446 -35.11 9.58 -13.46
N CYS A 447 -36.43 9.72 -13.37
CA CYS A 447 -37.11 10.99 -13.58
C CYS A 447 -37.90 11.37 -12.33
N VAL A 448 -37.51 12.48 -11.70
CA VAL A 448 -38.21 13.04 -10.55
C VAL A 448 -39.09 14.19 -11.02
N GLU A 449 -40.36 14.20 -10.61
CA GLU A 449 -41.25 15.34 -10.82
C GLU A 449 -41.04 16.39 -9.74
N HIS A 450 -40.65 17.60 -10.14
CA HIS A 450 -40.55 18.74 -9.25
C HIS A 450 -41.77 19.64 -9.44
N SER A 451 -42.47 19.93 -8.35
CA SER A 451 -43.51 20.95 -8.31
C SER A 451 -42.90 22.34 -8.16
N TYR A 452 -43.42 23.34 -8.89
CA TYR A 452 -43.05 24.74 -8.76
C TYR A 452 -44.26 25.65 -8.96
N SER A 453 -44.25 26.81 -8.31
CA SER A 453 -45.32 27.81 -8.48
C SER A 453 -45.24 28.48 -9.85
N CYS A 454 -46.40 28.62 -10.51
CA CYS A 454 -46.55 29.17 -11.86
C CYS A 454 -47.86 29.97 -12.00
N GLY A 455 -48.02 30.69 -13.12
CA GLY A 455 -49.21 31.49 -13.43
C GLY A 455 -49.19 32.93 -12.88
N PHE A 456 -50.22 33.73 -13.19
CA PHE A 456 -50.36 35.09 -12.68
C PHE A 456 -50.45 35.06 -11.14
N LEU A 457 -49.59 35.82 -10.46
CA LEU A 457 -49.42 35.82 -9.00
C LEU A 457 -48.99 34.49 -8.37
N TRP A 458 -48.41 33.55 -9.12
CA TRP A 458 -47.80 32.30 -8.58
C TRP A 458 -48.83 31.34 -7.93
N LEU A 459 -50.12 31.56 -8.20
CA LEU A 459 -51.25 30.86 -7.58
C LEU A 459 -51.52 29.45 -8.13
N LYS A 460 -50.78 28.99 -9.14
CA LYS A 460 -50.90 27.62 -9.69
C LYS A 460 -49.67 26.80 -9.38
N THR A 461 -49.85 25.50 -9.18
CA THR A 461 -48.74 24.55 -9.06
C THR A 461 -48.54 23.85 -10.39
N CYS A 462 -47.35 24.01 -10.99
CA CYS A 462 -46.93 23.31 -12.19
C CYS A 462 -45.92 22.21 -11.83
N TYR A 463 -45.82 21.19 -12.68
CA TYR A 463 -44.88 20.09 -12.51
C TYR A 463 -43.90 20.08 -13.68
N ARG A 464 -42.61 19.93 -13.38
CA ARG A 464 -41.57 19.69 -14.39
C ARG A 464 -40.88 18.39 -14.08
N LYS A 465 -40.87 17.48 -15.05
CA LYS A 465 -40.12 16.23 -14.99
C LYS A 465 -38.64 16.53 -15.25
N ARG A 466 -37.79 16.29 -14.26
CA ARG A 466 -36.33 16.37 -14.42
C ARG A 466 -35.79 14.95 -14.41
N CYS A 467 -35.24 14.54 -15.54
CA CYS A 467 -34.60 13.24 -15.67
C CYS A 467 -33.09 13.40 -15.62
N SER A 468 -32.43 12.48 -14.93
CA SER A 468 -30.98 12.41 -14.85
C SER A 468 -30.54 10.96 -14.66
N ASP A 469 -29.40 10.61 -15.25
CA ASP A 469 -28.75 9.33 -14.95
C ASP A 469 -28.25 9.36 -13.51
N GLN A 470 -28.88 8.54 -12.67
CA GLN A 470 -28.43 8.32 -11.30
C GLN A 470 -27.56 7.08 -11.23
N ASN A 471 -26.42 7.21 -10.55
CA ASN A 471 -25.51 6.10 -10.34
C ASN A 471 -25.90 5.36 -9.07
N HIS A 472 -26.31 4.11 -9.23
CA HIS A 472 -26.61 3.20 -8.14
C HIS A 472 -25.52 2.14 -8.01
N VAL A 473 -25.44 1.53 -6.83
CA VAL A 473 -24.55 0.41 -6.56
C VAL A 473 -25.39 -0.78 -6.14
N ARG A 474 -25.24 -1.90 -6.83
CA ARG A 474 -25.78 -3.19 -6.39
C ARG A 474 -24.69 -4.02 -5.75
N SER A 475 -25.06 -4.81 -4.76
CA SER A 475 -24.15 -5.64 -3.98
C SER A 475 -24.67 -7.06 -3.77
N ALA A 476 -23.75 -8.04 -3.81
CA ALA A 476 -24.01 -9.43 -3.52
C ALA A 476 -22.85 -10.05 -2.74
N ARG A 477 -23.12 -11.13 -2.00
CA ARG A 477 -22.10 -11.95 -1.35
C ARG A 477 -21.91 -13.23 -2.15
N ILE A 478 -20.65 -13.51 -2.51
CA ILE A 478 -20.22 -14.69 -3.27
C ILE A 478 -19.44 -15.60 -2.34
N GLU A 479 -19.89 -16.84 -2.21
CA GLU A 479 -19.23 -17.86 -1.42
C GLU A 479 -18.69 -18.94 -2.36
N THR A 480 -17.37 -19.10 -2.38
CA THR A 480 -16.69 -20.08 -3.23
C THR A 480 -16.33 -21.30 -2.41
N TYR A 481 -16.77 -22.47 -2.86
CA TYR A 481 -16.53 -23.76 -2.23
C TYR A 481 -15.72 -24.68 -3.15
N TRP A 482 -14.97 -25.59 -2.55
CA TRP A 482 -14.35 -26.69 -3.26
C TRP A 482 -14.63 -28.01 -2.53
N CYS A 483 -14.69 -29.09 -3.30
CA CYS A 483 -15.05 -30.41 -2.81
C CYS A 483 -13.77 -31.24 -2.58
N SER A 484 -13.59 -31.68 -1.34
CA SER A 484 -12.43 -32.49 -0.93
C SER A 484 -12.90 -33.79 -0.27
N VAL A 485 -12.00 -34.77 -0.16
CA VAL A 485 -12.26 -36.07 0.48
C VAL A 485 -11.26 -36.26 1.63
N ASN A 486 -11.72 -36.86 2.73
CA ASN A 486 -10.85 -37.24 3.84
C ASN A 486 -10.54 -38.73 3.69
N GLY A 487 -9.33 -39.07 3.25
CA GLY A 487 -8.92 -40.44 2.93
C GLY A 487 -8.88 -40.74 1.43
N THR A 488 -8.97 -42.02 1.07
CA THR A 488 -8.87 -42.48 -0.32
C THR A 488 -10.23 -42.37 -1.03
N ALA A 489 -10.28 -41.62 -2.13
CA ALA A 489 -11.44 -41.62 -3.01
C ALA A 489 -11.50 -42.91 -3.86
N PRO A 490 -12.70 -43.34 -4.30
CA PRO A 490 -12.83 -44.37 -5.32
C PRO A 490 -12.09 -43.98 -6.61
N GLU A 491 -11.52 -44.95 -7.32
CA GLU A 491 -10.83 -44.69 -8.59
C GLU A 491 -11.75 -44.00 -9.60
N LYS A 492 -11.21 -42.99 -10.30
CA LYS A 492 -11.91 -42.21 -11.35
C LYS A 492 -13.22 -41.54 -10.90
N SER A 493 -13.40 -41.28 -9.60
CA SER A 493 -14.62 -40.66 -9.06
C SER A 493 -14.58 -39.14 -8.95
N GLY A 494 -13.46 -38.50 -9.26
CA GLY A 494 -13.26 -37.05 -9.13
C GLY A 494 -13.08 -36.34 -10.48
N TYR A 495 -12.58 -35.11 -10.41
CA TYR A 495 -12.16 -34.31 -11.55
C TYR A 495 -10.65 -34.34 -11.74
N LEU A 496 -10.23 -34.42 -13.00
CA LEU A 496 -8.90 -34.03 -13.44
C LEU A 496 -8.77 -32.51 -13.36
N PHE A 497 -7.65 -32.05 -12.82
CA PHE A 497 -7.30 -30.64 -12.74
C PHE A 497 -6.44 -30.25 -13.95
N GLY A 498 -6.84 -29.19 -14.67
CA GLY A 498 -6.18 -28.71 -15.89
C GLY A 498 -5.54 -27.33 -15.75
N GLY A 499 -5.35 -26.87 -14.52
CA GLY A 499 -4.82 -25.54 -14.21
C GLY A 499 -5.88 -24.46 -13.96
N ILE A 500 -5.40 -23.26 -13.61
CA ILE A 500 -6.21 -22.07 -13.32
C ILE A 500 -5.65 -20.91 -14.15
N TYR A 501 -6.52 -20.06 -14.67
CA TYR A 501 -6.12 -18.80 -15.30
C TYR A 501 -7.07 -17.67 -14.92
N SER A 502 -6.68 -16.46 -15.28
CA SER A 502 -7.47 -15.25 -15.06
C SER A 502 -7.33 -14.29 -16.25
N PRO A 503 -8.04 -13.16 -16.24
CA PRO A 503 -7.81 -12.12 -17.24
C PRO A 503 -6.39 -11.57 -17.21
N SER A 504 -5.68 -11.66 -16.07
CA SER A 504 -4.32 -11.14 -15.88
C SER A 504 -3.22 -12.21 -15.92
N ALA A 505 -3.53 -13.49 -15.73
CA ALA A 505 -2.56 -14.59 -15.69
C ALA A 505 -2.96 -15.73 -16.64
N ALA A 506 -2.00 -16.25 -17.41
CA ALA A 506 -2.20 -17.41 -18.27
C ALA A 506 -2.21 -18.72 -17.47
N ASN A 507 -2.87 -19.74 -17.99
CA ASN A 507 -2.82 -21.10 -17.45
C ASN A 507 -1.42 -21.68 -17.72
N PRO A 508 -0.64 -22.09 -16.69
CA PRO A 508 0.69 -22.67 -16.90
C PRO A 508 0.69 -23.96 -17.73
N VAL A 509 -0.43 -24.68 -17.80
CA VAL A 509 -0.55 -25.93 -18.57
C VAL A 509 -0.62 -25.66 -20.08
N THR A 510 -1.27 -24.57 -20.50
CA THR A 510 -1.48 -24.22 -21.91
C THR A 510 -0.64 -23.03 -22.36
N ASN A 511 -0.02 -22.30 -21.43
CA ASN A 511 0.61 -20.99 -21.63
C ASN A 511 -0.32 -19.96 -22.29
N SER A 512 -1.64 -20.11 -22.10
CA SER A 512 -2.66 -19.22 -22.66
C SER A 512 -3.81 -19.01 -21.66
N LYS A 513 -4.72 -18.07 -21.94
CA LYS A 513 -5.92 -17.82 -21.12
C LYS A 513 -7.06 -18.77 -21.52
N SER A 514 -6.77 -20.07 -21.59
CA SER A 514 -7.72 -21.10 -21.96
C SER A 514 -7.48 -22.42 -21.22
N CYS A 515 -8.52 -23.25 -21.16
CA CYS A 515 -8.39 -24.61 -20.66
C CYS A 515 -7.73 -25.54 -21.70
N PRO A 516 -7.09 -26.63 -21.26
CA PRO A 516 -6.62 -27.68 -22.17
C PRO A 516 -7.79 -28.36 -22.91
N PRO A 517 -7.53 -29.08 -24.01
CA PRO A 517 -8.55 -29.88 -24.70
C PRO A 517 -9.24 -30.87 -23.76
N ASN A 518 -10.56 -31.02 -23.89
CA ASN A 518 -11.42 -31.86 -23.04
C ASN A 518 -11.54 -31.40 -21.57
N PHE A 519 -11.23 -30.14 -21.27
CA PHE A 519 -11.49 -29.52 -19.97
C PHE A 519 -12.60 -28.47 -20.07
N ILE A 520 -13.47 -28.46 -19.06
CA ILE A 520 -14.56 -27.52 -18.87
C ILE A 520 -14.03 -26.32 -18.08
N SER A 521 -14.35 -25.11 -18.57
CA SER A 521 -14.09 -23.86 -17.85
C SER A 521 -15.17 -23.61 -16.80
N SER A 522 -14.80 -23.68 -15.52
CA SER A 522 -15.69 -23.33 -14.40
C SER A 522 -15.28 -22.00 -13.78
N LYS A 523 -16.24 -21.13 -13.51
CA LYS A 523 -15.95 -19.86 -12.82
C LYS A 523 -15.44 -20.15 -11.40
N PHE A 524 -14.47 -19.35 -10.97
CA PHE A 524 -13.79 -19.51 -9.71
C PHE A 524 -13.44 -18.14 -9.16
N LEU A 525 -13.90 -17.81 -7.95
CA LEU A 525 -13.83 -16.48 -7.33
C LEU A 525 -14.58 -15.38 -8.11
N SER A 526 -14.70 -14.20 -7.51
CA SER A 526 -15.46 -13.09 -8.12
C SER A 526 -14.70 -12.28 -9.17
N ASP A 527 -13.37 -12.41 -9.21
CA ASP A 527 -12.47 -11.58 -10.05
C ASP A 527 -12.23 -12.15 -11.47
N GLY A 528 -13.06 -13.10 -11.91
CA GLY A 528 -12.98 -13.69 -13.24
C GLY A 528 -11.92 -14.78 -13.38
N GLN A 529 -11.45 -15.36 -12.27
CA GLN A 529 -10.65 -16.57 -12.32
C GLN A 529 -11.47 -17.75 -12.89
N ILE A 530 -10.80 -18.60 -13.65
CA ILE A 530 -11.36 -19.80 -14.25
C ILE A 530 -10.53 -20.98 -13.82
N ILE A 531 -11.19 -22.03 -13.34
CA ILE A 531 -10.59 -23.33 -13.05
C ILE A 531 -11.00 -24.34 -14.11
N CYS A 532 -10.00 -25.05 -14.65
CA CYS A 532 -10.19 -26.03 -15.70
C CYS A 532 -10.34 -27.42 -15.09
N VAL A 533 -11.48 -28.06 -15.33
CA VAL A 533 -11.82 -29.38 -14.76
C VAL A 533 -12.31 -30.35 -15.83
N SER A 534 -11.96 -31.63 -15.74
CA SER A 534 -12.43 -32.66 -16.68
C SER A 534 -12.79 -33.94 -15.97
N ASN A 535 -13.87 -34.59 -16.38
CA ASN A 535 -14.24 -35.95 -15.98
C ASN A 535 -13.93 -36.99 -17.07
N ASP A 536 -13.28 -36.57 -18.16
CA ASP A 536 -12.82 -37.46 -19.23
C ASP A 536 -11.43 -38.00 -18.88
N PHE A 537 -11.43 -39.17 -18.23
CA PHE A 537 -10.20 -39.87 -17.84
C PHE A 537 -9.46 -40.53 -19.02
N GLU A 538 -10.05 -40.58 -20.21
CA GLU A 538 -9.39 -41.16 -21.39
C GLU A 538 -8.59 -40.10 -22.13
N MET A 539 -9.23 -39.00 -22.51
CA MET A 539 -8.58 -37.94 -23.28
C MET A 539 -8.00 -36.81 -22.42
N GLY A 540 -8.55 -36.57 -21.22
CA GLY A 540 -8.15 -35.47 -20.34
C GLY A 540 -6.87 -35.76 -19.53
N THR A 541 -6.57 -37.04 -19.27
CA THR A 541 -5.43 -37.46 -18.42
C THR A 541 -4.09 -36.92 -18.93
N ARG A 542 -3.92 -36.79 -20.26
CA ARG A 542 -2.70 -36.26 -20.89
C ARG A 542 -2.33 -34.85 -20.41
N TYR A 543 -3.32 -34.00 -20.15
CA TYR A 543 -3.12 -32.61 -19.71
C TYR A 543 -3.47 -32.41 -18.23
N SER A 544 -3.79 -33.49 -17.53
CA SER A 544 -4.11 -33.45 -16.11
C SER A 544 -2.85 -33.25 -15.29
N VAL A 545 -2.97 -32.40 -14.27
CA VAL A 545 -1.91 -32.15 -13.30
C VAL A 545 -2.35 -32.68 -11.93
N PRO A 546 -1.48 -33.40 -11.19
CA PRO A 546 -1.84 -33.86 -9.85
C PRO A 546 -2.16 -32.68 -8.95
N PHE A 547 -3.31 -32.73 -8.29
CA PHE A 547 -3.86 -31.63 -7.48
C PHE A 547 -3.81 -31.98 -5.99
N GLY A 548 -3.26 -31.06 -5.21
CA GLY A 548 -3.01 -31.23 -3.77
C GLY A 548 -3.98 -30.47 -2.85
N GLY A 549 -4.98 -29.78 -3.42
CA GLY A 549 -5.98 -29.03 -2.66
C GLY A 549 -5.92 -27.52 -2.86
N LEU A 550 -6.93 -26.84 -2.31
CA LEU A 550 -7.08 -25.39 -2.27
C LEU A 550 -7.13 -24.90 -0.81
N PHE A 551 -6.57 -23.73 -0.56
CA PHE A 551 -6.65 -23.07 0.74
C PHE A 551 -6.54 -21.55 0.58
N SER A 552 -6.87 -20.81 1.63
CA SER A 552 -6.86 -19.36 1.61
C SER A 552 -6.48 -18.77 2.96
N CYS A 553 -6.50 -17.44 3.05
CA CYS A 553 -6.36 -16.78 4.34
C CYS A 553 -7.48 -17.15 5.35
N GLN A 554 -8.65 -17.62 4.86
CA GLN A 554 -9.83 -17.98 5.67
C GLN A 554 -10.01 -19.49 5.86
N ALA A 555 -9.46 -20.30 4.95
CA ALA A 555 -9.70 -21.74 4.88
C ALA A 555 -8.40 -22.53 4.85
N SER A 556 -8.30 -23.59 5.65
CA SER A 556 -7.21 -24.56 5.59
C SER A 556 -7.39 -25.61 4.50
N ASN A 557 -6.33 -26.35 4.17
CA ASN A 557 -6.40 -27.46 3.24
C ASN A 557 -6.74 -28.77 3.99
N PRO A 558 -7.93 -29.39 3.79
CA PRO A 558 -8.28 -30.66 4.43
C PRO A 558 -7.34 -31.81 4.02
N LEU A 559 -6.79 -31.77 2.80
CA LEU A 559 -5.85 -32.77 2.29
C LEU A 559 -4.46 -32.68 2.95
N ALA A 560 -4.17 -31.58 3.65
CA ALA A 560 -2.95 -31.38 4.43
C ALA A 560 -3.24 -31.37 5.94
N LYS A 561 -4.13 -32.27 6.41
CA LYS A 561 -4.53 -32.37 7.83
C LYS A 561 -5.07 -31.04 8.39
N PHE A 562 -5.86 -30.32 7.59
CA PHE A 562 -6.44 -29.02 7.94
C PHE A 562 -5.40 -27.93 8.29
N GLN A 563 -4.21 -28.02 7.71
CA GLN A 563 -3.19 -26.98 7.82
C GLN A 563 -3.19 -26.08 6.57
N ARG A 564 -2.79 -24.82 6.72
CA ARG A 564 -2.65 -23.86 5.62
C ARG A 564 -1.32 -24.08 4.86
N ARG A 565 -1.14 -25.29 4.33
CA ARG A 565 0.02 -25.69 3.53
C ARG A 565 -0.36 -26.73 2.50
N CYS A 566 0.58 -27.01 1.59
CA CYS A 566 0.44 -28.15 0.69
C CYS A 566 0.77 -29.48 1.38
N PRO A 567 0.17 -30.59 0.91
CA PRO A 567 0.62 -31.93 1.26
C PRO A 567 2.08 -32.14 0.82
N PRO A 568 2.81 -33.10 1.42
CA PRO A 568 4.17 -33.41 0.99
C PRO A 568 4.25 -33.74 -0.52
N GLN A 569 5.34 -33.36 -1.18
CA GLN A 569 5.55 -33.45 -2.64
C GLN A 569 4.72 -32.48 -3.52
N PHE A 570 3.92 -31.61 -2.91
CA PHE A 570 3.19 -30.57 -3.63
C PHE A 570 3.74 -29.19 -3.31
N SER A 571 3.88 -28.36 -4.34
CA SER A 571 4.23 -26.96 -4.22
C SER A 571 2.99 -26.08 -4.24
N GLN A 572 2.99 -25.02 -3.44
CA GLN A 572 1.93 -24.02 -3.45
C GLN A 572 2.10 -22.99 -4.56
N HIS A 573 0.98 -22.61 -5.16
CA HIS A 573 0.89 -21.61 -6.22
C HIS A 573 -0.27 -20.66 -5.91
N LEU A 574 -0.08 -19.36 -6.18
CA LEU A 574 -1.17 -18.39 -6.02
C LEU A 574 -2.13 -18.46 -7.21
N ALA A 575 -3.42 -18.66 -6.93
CA ALA A 575 -4.49 -18.52 -7.91
C ALA A 575 -4.97 -17.06 -8.04
N ALA A 576 -5.19 -16.38 -6.92
CA ALA A 576 -5.69 -15.01 -6.87
C ALA A 576 -5.40 -14.33 -5.54
N VAL A 577 -5.46 -12.99 -5.53
CA VAL A 577 -5.57 -12.19 -4.31
C VAL A 577 -6.90 -11.45 -4.38
N SER A 578 -7.79 -11.70 -3.42
CA SER A 578 -9.13 -11.11 -3.34
C SER A 578 -9.26 -10.30 -2.04
N ASP A 579 -9.40 -8.98 -2.16
CA ASP A 579 -9.46 -8.03 -1.04
C ASP A 579 -8.35 -8.32 0.01
N GLY A 580 -7.10 -8.47 -0.44
CA GLY A 580 -5.96 -8.79 0.42
C GLY A 580 -5.88 -10.23 0.95
N CYS A 581 -6.85 -11.09 0.64
CA CYS A 581 -6.80 -12.51 0.96
C CYS A 581 -6.15 -13.30 -0.18
N GLU A 582 -5.09 -14.04 0.13
CA GLU A 582 -4.48 -14.98 -0.81
C GLU A 582 -5.32 -16.26 -0.97
N ILE A 583 -5.48 -16.71 -2.21
CA ILE A 583 -6.06 -18.01 -2.56
C ILE A 583 -4.96 -18.83 -3.23
N LEU A 584 -4.64 -19.96 -2.63
CA LEU A 584 -3.52 -20.82 -2.97
C LEU A 584 -4.04 -22.21 -3.37
N TYR A 585 -3.34 -22.82 -4.33
CA TYR A 585 -3.59 -24.19 -4.77
C TYR A 585 -2.28 -24.97 -4.80
N CYS A 586 -2.40 -26.28 -4.64
CA CYS A 586 -1.26 -27.20 -4.61
C CYS A 586 -1.21 -28.03 -5.89
N VAL A 587 -0.04 -28.09 -6.52
CA VAL A 587 0.24 -29.08 -7.57
C VAL A 587 1.54 -29.81 -7.28
N LYS A 588 1.76 -30.96 -7.93
CA LYS A 588 2.99 -31.71 -7.76
C LYS A 588 4.22 -30.82 -8.03
N SER A 589 5.16 -30.84 -7.10
CA SER A 589 6.42 -30.10 -7.22
C SER A 589 7.16 -30.46 -8.51
N GLY A 590 7.91 -29.51 -9.06
CA GLY A 590 8.63 -29.70 -10.32
C GLY A 590 7.79 -29.46 -11.60
N LEU A 591 6.46 -29.39 -11.50
CA LEU A 591 5.60 -29.31 -12.69
C LEU A 591 5.51 -27.89 -13.27
N PHE A 592 5.55 -26.86 -12.40
CA PHE A 592 5.56 -25.44 -12.78
C PHE A 592 6.87 -24.74 -12.38
N THR A 593 7.95 -25.49 -12.17
CA THR A 593 9.25 -24.94 -11.75
C THR A 593 10.07 -24.39 -12.91
N GLY A 594 9.66 -24.66 -14.16
CA GLY A 594 10.31 -24.12 -15.35
C GLY A 594 10.03 -22.63 -15.57
N GLY A 595 11.08 -21.84 -15.85
CA GLY A 595 10.94 -20.46 -16.31
C GLY A 595 11.95 -19.46 -15.71
N GLN A 596 11.55 -18.19 -15.70
CA GLN A 596 12.21 -17.12 -14.97
C GLN A 596 11.55 -16.99 -13.58
N LEU A 597 12.28 -16.47 -12.59
CA LEU A 597 11.70 -16.16 -11.28
C LEU A 597 10.57 -15.14 -11.46
N LEU A 598 9.40 -15.40 -10.89
CA LEU A 598 8.28 -14.48 -11.02
C LEU A 598 8.60 -13.18 -10.26
N PRO A 599 8.31 -12.00 -10.84
CA PRO A 599 8.58 -10.73 -10.21
C PRO A 599 7.78 -10.55 -8.91
N VAL A 600 8.16 -9.57 -8.11
CA VAL A 600 7.40 -9.16 -6.92
C VAL A 600 6.02 -8.66 -7.33
N ARG A 601 4.99 -8.95 -6.52
CA ARG A 601 3.65 -8.40 -6.67
C ARG A 601 3.55 -7.10 -5.89
N LEU A 602 3.36 -6.01 -6.61
CA LEU A 602 3.19 -4.69 -6.01
C LEU A 602 1.74 -4.47 -5.55
N PRO A 603 1.50 -3.76 -4.44
CA PRO A 603 0.17 -3.24 -4.11
C PRO A 603 -0.34 -2.25 -5.18
N PRO A 604 -1.62 -1.84 -5.16
CA PRO A 604 -2.66 -2.25 -4.22
C PRO A 604 -3.23 -3.65 -4.53
N PHE A 605 -3.52 -4.38 -3.46
CA PHE A 605 -4.15 -5.70 -3.48
C PHE A 605 -5.66 -5.62 -3.19
N THR A 606 -6.10 -4.46 -2.70
CA THR A 606 -7.49 -4.09 -2.54
C THR A 606 -7.93 -3.20 -3.70
N LYS A 607 -9.17 -3.36 -4.13
CA LYS A 607 -9.77 -2.47 -5.12
C LYS A 607 -10.27 -1.21 -4.43
N SER A 608 -10.11 -0.06 -5.09
CA SER A 608 -10.75 1.16 -4.62
C SER A 608 -12.27 0.95 -4.52
N PRO A 609 -12.90 1.21 -3.37
CA PRO A 609 -14.32 1.00 -3.21
C PRO A 609 -15.12 1.96 -4.10
N ILE A 610 -16.29 1.51 -4.55
CA ILE A 610 -17.23 2.38 -5.28
C ILE A 610 -17.84 3.31 -4.24
N MET A 611 -17.37 4.56 -4.18
CA MET A 611 -17.82 5.54 -3.18
C MET A 611 -19.29 5.89 -3.41
N SER A 612 -20.15 5.59 -2.44
CA SER A 612 -21.46 6.25 -2.29
C SER A 612 -21.26 7.59 -1.58
N LEU A 613 -21.84 8.67 -2.11
CA LEU A 613 -21.68 10.08 -1.73
C LEU A 613 -22.20 10.49 -0.33
N SER A 614 -22.09 9.63 0.69
CA SER A 614 -22.53 9.94 2.05
C SER A 614 -21.40 9.72 3.07
N PRO A 615 -20.43 10.64 3.18
CA PRO A 615 -19.43 10.58 4.24
C PRO A 615 -20.11 10.83 5.59
N THR A 616 -19.88 9.94 6.56
CA THR A 616 -20.16 10.23 7.97
C THR A 616 -19.15 11.26 8.43
N ASN A 617 -19.51 12.54 8.39
CA ASN A 617 -18.62 13.62 8.82
C ASN A 617 -18.38 13.53 10.32
N THR A 618 -17.30 12.87 10.75
CA THR A 618 -16.88 12.86 12.16
C THR A 618 -16.42 14.26 12.55
N VAL A 619 -17.15 14.90 13.48
CA VAL A 619 -16.93 16.30 13.89
C VAL A 619 -16.09 16.41 15.16
N VAL A 620 -16.09 15.39 16.03
CA VAL A 620 -15.44 15.42 17.35
C VAL A 620 -14.70 14.12 17.63
N VAL A 621 -13.46 14.21 18.14
CA VAL A 621 -12.66 13.09 18.65
C VAL A 621 -12.27 13.37 20.10
N MET A 622 -12.68 12.49 21.01
CA MET A 622 -12.35 12.56 22.44
C MET A 622 -11.07 11.75 22.72
N THR A 623 -10.16 12.29 23.52
CA THR A 623 -8.93 11.59 23.95
C THR A 623 -8.87 11.47 25.48
N GLU A 624 -8.13 10.50 26.00
CA GLU A 624 -7.93 10.36 27.45
C GLU A 624 -7.08 11.53 27.97
N GLY A 625 -7.65 12.37 28.86
CA GLY A 625 -6.94 13.49 29.51
C GLY A 625 -7.43 14.91 29.14
N ASP A 626 -8.74 15.17 29.14
CA ASP A 626 -9.39 16.49 28.89
C ASP A 626 -9.09 17.18 27.54
N MET A 627 -8.29 16.56 26.67
CA MET A 627 -8.01 17.07 25.32
C MET A 627 -9.06 16.54 24.34
N ASN A 628 -9.93 17.43 23.87
CA ASN A 628 -10.94 17.12 22.87
C ASN A 628 -10.60 17.82 21.56
N TRP A 629 -10.71 17.12 20.43
CA TRP A 629 -10.42 17.66 19.11
C TRP A 629 -11.70 17.83 18.31
N VAL A 630 -11.80 18.96 17.62
CA VAL A 630 -12.94 19.29 16.75
C VAL A 630 -12.45 19.57 15.34
N ARG A 631 -13.20 19.07 14.37
CA ARG A 631 -12.96 19.31 12.95
C ARG A 631 -13.74 20.52 12.46
N VAL A 632 -13.03 21.54 11.98
CA VAL A 632 -13.65 22.79 11.47
C VAL A 632 -14.24 22.54 10.08
N GLY A 633 -15.58 22.60 9.95
CA GLY A 633 -16.32 22.07 8.81
C GLY A 633 -15.89 22.53 7.40
N LYS A 634 -15.50 23.81 7.22
CA LYS A 634 -15.07 24.33 5.90
C LYS A 634 -13.60 24.09 5.58
N THR A 635 -12.73 24.07 6.59
CA THR A 635 -11.27 23.93 6.41
C THR A 635 -10.78 22.50 6.59
N LYS A 636 -11.62 21.60 7.12
CA LYS A 636 -11.29 20.22 7.51
C LYS A 636 -10.13 20.11 8.51
N ALA A 637 -9.66 21.23 9.06
CA ALA A 637 -8.56 21.29 10.01
C ALA A 637 -9.03 20.88 11.41
N TRP A 638 -8.13 20.25 12.17
CA TRP A 638 -8.38 19.86 13.56
C TRP A 638 -7.89 20.94 14.52
N LYS A 639 -8.69 21.23 15.54
CA LYS A 639 -8.34 22.17 16.62
C LYS A 639 -8.68 21.52 17.98
N LEU A 640 -7.86 21.78 18.98
CA LEU A 640 -8.20 21.50 20.38
C LEU A 640 -9.40 22.38 20.81
N ALA A 641 -10.46 21.73 21.25
CA ALA A 641 -11.71 22.35 21.69
C ALA A 641 -11.84 22.30 23.20
N LYS A 642 -12.32 23.41 23.77
CA LYS A 642 -12.72 23.47 25.19
C LYS A 642 -14.06 22.77 25.38
N PRO A 643 -14.35 22.19 26.58
CA PRO A 643 -15.62 21.51 26.86
C PRO A 643 -16.89 22.33 26.52
N GLU A 644 -16.81 23.66 26.64
CA GLU A 644 -17.88 24.60 26.33
C GLU A 644 -18.15 24.71 24.82
N GLU A 645 -17.09 24.71 23.99
CA GLU A 645 -17.20 24.74 22.53
C GLU A 645 -17.87 23.45 22.01
N ILE A 646 -17.59 22.31 22.65
CA ILE A 646 -18.17 21.00 22.30
C ILE A 646 -19.67 20.96 22.59
N LYS A 647 -20.11 21.47 23.75
CA LYS A 647 -21.54 21.57 24.08
C LYS A 647 -22.30 22.40 23.05
N GLN A 648 -21.71 23.50 22.60
CA GLN A 648 -22.33 24.39 21.61
C GLN A 648 -22.43 23.73 20.22
N MET A 649 -21.44 22.95 19.81
CA MET A 649 -21.47 22.21 18.54
C MET A 649 -22.39 20.98 18.55
N LEU A 650 -22.49 20.26 19.68
CA LEU A 650 -23.45 19.17 19.83
C LEU A 650 -24.91 19.65 19.68
N LEU A 651 -25.19 20.89 20.09
CA LEU A 651 -26.49 21.54 19.89
C LEU A 651 -26.77 21.90 18.42
N GLU A 652 -25.73 22.13 17.60
CA GLU A 652 -25.88 22.42 16.15
C GLU A 652 -26.00 21.16 15.28
N ILE A 653 -25.42 20.02 15.71
CA ILE A 653 -25.41 18.76 14.95
C ILE A 653 -26.73 17.97 15.12
N ASN A 654 -27.48 18.22 16.19
CA ASN A 654 -28.78 17.60 16.49
C ASN A 654 -29.89 18.67 16.59
N PRO A 655 -30.45 19.17 15.46
CA PRO A 655 -31.60 20.06 15.49
C PRO A 655 -32.91 19.36 15.89
N ASP A 656 -32.96 18.02 15.82
CA ASP A 656 -34.17 17.21 16.03
C ASP A 656 -34.65 17.08 17.49
N VAL A 657 -34.02 17.77 18.43
CA VAL A 657 -34.52 17.82 19.83
C VAL A 657 -35.38 19.06 20.08
N ASN A 658 -35.55 19.99 19.12
CA ASN A 658 -36.43 21.17 19.31
C ASN A 658 -36.95 21.81 18.01
N GLU A 659 -37.37 21.03 17.00
CA GLU A 659 -38.21 21.59 15.92
C GLU A 659 -39.67 21.70 16.36
N MET A 660 -40.05 22.85 16.92
CA MET A 660 -41.41 23.35 16.77
C MET A 660 -41.55 24.01 15.40
N THR A 661 -42.51 23.56 14.60
CA THR A 661 -42.74 24.06 13.25
C THR A 661 -43.11 25.55 13.26
N ALA A 662 -42.71 26.30 12.23
CA ALA A 662 -43.02 27.73 12.11
C ALA A 662 -44.53 28.03 12.16
N GLY A 663 -45.39 27.06 11.85
CA GLY A 663 -46.85 27.16 11.98
C GLY A 663 -47.38 27.07 13.42
N GLU A 664 -46.66 26.42 14.33
CA GLU A 664 -47.04 26.33 15.74
C GLU A 664 -46.70 27.62 16.51
N LYS A 665 -45.64 28.34 16.12
CA LYS A 665 -45.33 29.66 16.69
C LYS A 665 -46.41 30.70 16.36
N THR A 666 -46.97 30.65 15.15
CA THR A 666 -48.11 31.50 14.76
C THR A 666 -49.41 31.02 15.41
N GLY A 667 -49.65 29.70 15.49
CA GLY A 667 -50.82 29.13 16.13
C GLY A 667 -50.95 29.47 17.63
N VAL A 668 -49.84 29.44 18.37
CA VAL A 668 -49.81 29.82 19.80
C VAL A 668 -50.02 31.34 19.97
N ALA A 669 -49.43 32.18 19.10
CA ALA A 669 -49.65 33.62 19.17
C ALA A 669 -51.12 34.01 18.89
N PHE A 670 -51.76 33.41 17.89
CA PHE A 670 -53.18 33.64 17.60
C PHE A 670 -54.11 33.00 18.65
N GLY A 671 -53.73 31.84 19.20
CA GLY A 671 -54.46 31.19 20.29
C GLY A 671 -54.45 32.01 21.58
N VAL A 672 -53.32 32.59 21.97
CA VAL A 672 -53.19 33.46 23.15
C VAL A 672 -53.94 34.78 22.94
N MET A 673 -53.89 35.37 21.74
CA MET A 673 -54.67 36.57 21.40
C MET A 673 -56.18 36.29 21.43
N GLY A 674 -56.62 35.13 20.91
CA GLY A 674 -58.02 34.71 20.96
C GLY A 674 -58.51 34.42 22.39
N LEU A 675 -57.67 33.82 23.23
CA LEU A 675 -57.99 33.51 24.62
C LEU A 675 -58.01 34.78 25.49
N MET A 676 -57.12 35.74 25.24
CA MET A 676 -57.15 37.06 25.88
C MET A 676 -58.41 37.86 25.49
N LEU A 677 -58.83 37.80 24.22
CA LEU A 677 -60.10 38.39 23.78
C LEU A 677 -61.30 37.73 24.47
N LEU A 678 -61.31 36.40 24.60
CA LEU A 678 -62.36 35.67 25.33
C LEU A 678 -62.39 36.03 26.83
N VAL A 679 -61.22 36.13 27.48
CA VAL A 679 -61.12 36.54 28.89
C VAL A 679 -61.61 37.97 29.08
N VAL A 680 -61.29 38.89 28.16
CA VAL A 680 -61.81 40.27 28.21
C VAL A 680 -63.33 40.30 28.01
N VAL A 681 -63.88 39.52 27.07
CA VAL A 681 -65.34 39.43 26.85
C VAL A 681 -66.04 38.83 28.08
N VAL A 682 -65.49 37.78 28.67
CA VAL A 682 -66.04 37.14 29.89
C VAL A 682 -65.91 38.07 31.09
N ALA A 683 -64.79 38.78 31.25
CA ALA A 683 -64.60 39.77 32.32
C ALA A 683 -65.58 40.95 32.17
N VAL A 684 -65.78 41.47 30.97
CA VAL A 684 -66.78 42.51 30.70
C VAL A 684 -68.19 41.99 30.96
N PHE A 685 -68.50 40.74 30.60
CA PHE A 685 -69.80 40.13 30.88
C PHE A 685 -70.03 39.91 32.39
N LEU A 686 -69.01 39.45 33.13
CA LEU A 686 -69.06 39.24 34.58
C LEU A 686 -69.11 40.56 35.36
N VAL A 687 -68.41 41.61 34.91
CA VAL A 687 -68.48 42.96 35.50
C VAL A 687 -69.83 43.63 35.19
N LYS A 688 -70.41 43.39 34.01
CA LYS A 688 -71.77 43.85 33.66
C LYS A 688 -72.85 43.07 34.42
N ARG A 689 -72.58 41.82 34.83
CA ARG A 689 -73.48 41.01 35.69
C ARG A 689 -73.32 41.30 37.20
N ARG A 690 -72.12 41.66 37.67
CA ARG A 690 -71.85 42.03 39.09
C ARG A 690 -72.21 43.48 39.46
N ARG A 691 -72.43 44.39 38.49
CA ARG A 691 -73.01 45.73 38.76
C ARG A 691 -74.53 45.73 39.02
N ARG A 692 -75.19 44.56 39.07
CA ARG A 692 -76.62 44.44 39.43
C ARG A 692 -76.88 43.83 40.80
N VAL A 693 -75.86 43.47 41.58
CA VAL A 693 -76.05 42.95 42.95
C VAL A 693 -74.90 43.44 43.83
N SER A 694 -75.15 44.50 44.60
CA SER A 694 -74.28 45.01 45.67
C SER A 694 -74.85 44.60 47.02
N GLY A 695 -73.99 44.19 47.97
CA GLY A 695 -74.33 44.20 49.40
C GLY A 695 -73.48 43.26 50.28
N LEU A 696 -72.79 43.86 51.28
CA LEU A 696 -72.07 43.29 52.45
C LEU A 696 -70.77 42.50 52.15
N GLY A 697 -69.58 42.83 52.68
CA GLY A 697 -69.16 43.07 54.10
C GLY A 697 -68.77 41.71 54.70
N THR A 698 -67.56 41.36 55.15
CA THR A 698 -66.58 41.95 56.12
C THR A 698 -65.38 40.95 56.20
N THR A 699 -64.11 41.33 55.98
CA THR A 699 -63.00 41.66 56.92
C THR A 699 -62.30 40.51 57.71
N ILE A 700 -60.94 40.51 57.62
CA ILE A 700 -59.89 40.16 58.64
C ILE A 700 -59.52 38.65 58.77
N ASP A 701 -58.27 38.16 58.89
CA ASP A 701 -56.92 38.70 59.15
C ASP A 701 -55.78 37.81 58.57
N TYR A 702 -54.54 38.30 58.64
CA TYR A 702 -53.25 37.69 58.27
C TYR A 702 -52.63 36.78 59.36
N GLU A 703 -51.81 35.78 58.96
CA GLU A 703 -50.46 35.54 59.52
C GLU A 703 -49.62 34.55 58.69
N GLU A 704 -48.31 34.55 58.91
CA GLU A 704 -47.22 34.29 57.96
C GLU A 704 -46.26 33.16 58.45
N ILE A 705 -45.48 32.59 57.49
CA ILE A 705 -44.13 31.97 57.62
C ILE A 705 -43.93 30.44 57.93
N SER A 706 -43.19 29.82 56.98
CA SER A 706 -42.12 28.79 57.01
C SER A 706 -42.29 27.39 57.61
N GLY A 707 -42.26 26.43 56.68
CA GLY A 707 -41.26 25.36 56.49
C GLY A 707 -40.29 24.91 57.59
N GLU A 708 -40.28 23.60 57.83
CA GLU A 708 -39.14 22.80 58.30
C GLU A 708 -39.20 21.36 57.75
N ASN A 709 -38.03 20.82 57.40
CA ASN A 709 -37.77 19.44 56.95
C ASN A 709 -37.59 18.52 58.15
N GLU A 710 -37.89 17.22 58.01
CA GLU A 710 -37.00 16.13 58.46
C GLU A 710 -37.49 14.74 58.01
N ARG A 711 -36.57 13.90 57.51
CA ARG A 711 -36.69 12.43 57.44
C ARG A 711 -35.37 11.83 57.90
N LEU A 712 -35.44 11.02 58.96
CA LEU A 712 -34.35 10.25 59.55
C LEU A 712 -34.34 8.81 58.99
N THR A 713 -33.17 8.43 58.44
CA THR A 713 -32.31 7.24 58.69
C THR A 713 -32.87 5.80 58.77
N VAL A 714 -32.08 4.86 58.24
CA VAL A 714 -31.41 3.69 58.91
C VAL A 714 -30.84 2.78 57.79
N THR A 715 -29.54 2.82 57.44
CA THR A 715 -28.38 2.00 57.90
C THR A 715 -28.57 0.47 57.91
N GLU A 716 -27.73 -0.25 57.14
CA GLU A 716 -27.04 -1.47 57.60
C GLU A 716 -25.77 -1.72 56.74
N GLU A 717 -24.67 -2.05 57.41
CA GLU A 717 -23.31 -2.29 56.90
C GLU A 717 -23.07 -3.79 56.65
N ALA A 718 -22.26 -4.10 55.63
CA ALA A 718 -21.02 -4.90 55.71
C ALA A 718 -20.35 -4.98 54.32
#